data_AF-A0A077WTD4-F1
#
_entry.id   AF-A0A077WTD4-F1
#
_cell.length_a   1.000
_cell.length_b   1.000
_cell.length_c   1.000
_cell.angle_alpha   90.00
_cell.angle_beta   90.00
_cell.angle_gamma   90.00
#
_symmetry.space_group_name_H-M   'P 1'
#
loop_
_entity.id
_entity.type
_entity.pdbx_description
1 polymer ?
#
loop_
_entity_poly.entity_id
_entity_poly.type
_entity_poly.pdbx_seq_one_letter_code
_entity_poly.pdbx_strand_id
1 'polypeptide(L)'
;MSSSQSNNPPLPTLSAPNRTFVSKQPPRRTSTFSTTSPVSPIASTLSPTTPLARTPSNEVIEPFYPPGASSQQVPITTAAANTIKQTIASTTSSFLRKPSESHLFSAAQSSALKTLSSAVSLSINDSSFWPALLQTTKFPSSHSLQDTYDLEMATVSLSIDLAANNVRTRNFNKLVLHLLSQLDHIQSTKPETIPTEAYNALFLTRVFTKHFAGNLTNEEIKKQFEDNVDVPQENTFQLDLKKLTISDQVKSDHRPRGEQLLDALTSALINTDPYENYSTYEFYTEILNTLIVLFSTQLHRSHVNEENYFLDLLLDKFGDRADAVVAKLLENFITQKPPPALSSSVVYNAYSYLFSSRSASASDVDPMPMNERSLLLLLLLTTQLKTSQDDTSSSTSPYRTVFANLRDHNVLATDIEGQDKKFHLISFKDLFSLFCNSLGVEERMLLLYVMLVENDSFRVYVLSRTDPETMYIPMLKIIYESVEGKTNYSQVYILLTIMLILSQDDVNNETIQKINVGNLTWFTERPLLKSISLGGLVMLVLIRTLQFNLSHQKDIYFHTNCLAILANMSSTVLDMHAYVAQRIISMFELISRRQQKLTTKLAHQEAVSMQDITVYEDMLSLVLEIINSILTHRLKNNTQLVYALLLKRDIFAPLRNHARLSELIRQIENTVNHFHARVSEANLKAPSTNEILDLIDQAARTWTSKSLDTMPDLKFQYEEEQDSREFFVPYVWALIHRRAFIYWTEEKAHILQEYWQMSGELEDIEMISERKEHLGRNT
;
A
#
# COMPACT_ATOMS: atom_id res chain seq x y z
N MET A 1 -23.51 -21.44 -25.59
CA MET A 1 -23.23 -20.13 -26.21
C MET A 1 -23.90 -19.05 -25.36
N SER A 2 -23.14 -18.50 -24.42
CA SER A 2 -23.37 -17.21 -23.73
C SER A 2 -22.13 -17.00 -22.87
N SER A 3 -21.10 -16.40 -23.47
CA SER A 3 -19.91 -15.94 -22.76
C SER A 3 -20.32 -14.80 -21.84
N SER A 4 -20.33 -15.01 -20.53
CA SER A 4 -20.34 -13.94 -19.55
C SER A 4 -19.07 -13.10 -19.76
N GLN A 5 -19.22 -11.92 -20.36
CA GLN A 5 -18.21 -10.88 -20.27
C GLN A 5 -18.30 -10.34 -18.84
N SER A 6 -17.27 -10.58 -18.04
CA SER A 6 -17.06 -9.85 -16.78
C SER A 6 -16.75 -8.40 -17.15
N ASN A 7 -17.78 -7.57 -17.26
CA ASN A 7 -17.64 -6.13 -17.35
C ASN A 7 -17.46 -5.58 -15.93
N ASN A 8 -16.27 -5.80 -15.35
CA ASN A 8 -15.88 -4.99 -14.19
C ASN A 8 -15.68 -3.55 -14.70
N PRO A 9 -16.34 -2.55 -14.11
CA PRO A 9 -16.05 -1.15 -14.44
C PRO A 9 -14.58 -0.84 -14.08
N PRO A 10 -13.88 0.00 -14.86
CA PRO A 10 -12.54 0.45 -14.49
C PRO A 10 -12.60 1.20 -13.14
N LEU A 11 -11.62 0.96 -12.27
CA LEU A 11 -11.40 1.79 -11.07
C LEU A 11 -11.31 3.27 -11.47
N PRO A 12 -11.64 4.24 -10.59
CA PRO A 12 -11.26 5.62 -10.80
C PRO A 12 -9.75 5.65 -11.03
N THR A 13 -9.39 5.95 -12.27
CA THR A 13 -8.02 6.05 -12.76
C THR A 13 -7.40 7.24 -12.02
N LEU A 14 -6.33 7.17 -11.24
CA LEU A 14 -5.16 6.36 -11.55
C LEU A 14 -4.82 6.66 -13.01
N SER A 15 -4.73 7.91 -13.44
CA SER A 15 -4.46 8.24 -14.84
C SER A 15 -2.97 8.10 -15.19
N ALA A 16 -2.66 8.45 -16.43
CA ALA A 16 -1.43 8.07 -17.11
C ALA A 16 -0.22 8.87 -16.59
N PRO A 17 0.94 8.23 -16.36
CA PRO A 17 2.16 8.95 -16.02
C PRO A 17 2.55 9.96 -17.08
N ASN A 18 2.99 11.14 -16.63
CA ASN A 18 3.31 12.26 -17.50
C ASN A 18 4.64 12.02 -18.24
N ARG A 19 4.60 12.19 -19.57
CA ARG A 19 5.79 12.18 -20.42
C ARG A 19 6.55 13.49 -20.23
N THR A 20 7.76 13.43 -19.68
CA THR A 20 8.59 14.60 -19.47
C THR A 20 9.50 14.83 -20.68
N PHE A 21 9.49 16.04 -21.25
CA PHE A 21 10.49 16.44 -22.24
C PHE A 21 11.72 16.98 -21.52
N VAL A 22 12.77 16.18 -21.41
CA VAL A 22 14.05 16.65 -20.87
C VAL A 22 14.68 17.59 -21.90
N SER A 23 14.52 18.89 -21.69
CA SER A 23 15.40 19.90 -22.32
C SER A 23 16.83 19.58 -21.89
N LYS A 24 17.77 19.50 -22.84
CA LYS A 24 19.21 19.38 -22.59
C LYS A 24 19.75 20.64 -21.90
N GLN A 25 19.41 20.82 -20.63
CA GLN A 25 20.13 21.67 -19.70
C GLN A 25 20.28 20.88 -18.40
N PRO A 26 21.52 20.72 -17.87
CA PRO A 26 21.69 20.12 -16.56
C PRO A 26 20.90 20.96 -15.53
N PRO A 27 20.39 20.35 -14.45
CA PRO A 27 19.67 21.10 -13.42
C PRO A 27 20.57 22.22 -12.90
N ARG A 28 20.17 23.47 -13.17
CA ARG A 28 20.76 24.64 -12.53
C ARG A 28 20.49 24.49 -11.04
N ARG A 29 21.53 24.14 -10.27
CA ARG A 29 21.61 24.50 -8.86
C ARG A 29 21.38 26.01 -8.78
N THR A 30 20.28 26.44 -8.19
CA THR A 30 20.10 27.82 -7.73
C THR A 30 20.98 28.03 -6.50
N SER A 31 22.30 28.17 -6.72
CA SER A 31 23.19 28.77 -5.73
C SER A 31 23.26 30.26 -5.99
N THR A 32 22.62 31.04 -5.13
CA THR A 32 22.99 32.43 -4.92
C THR A 32 24.43 32.49 -4.37
N PHE A 33 25.10 33.62 -4.64
CA PHE A 33 26.46 34.02 -4.24
C PHE A 33 27.58 33.88 -5.28
N SER A 34 27.83 35.02 -5.92
CA SER A 34 29.11 35.44 -6.49
C SER A 34 30.17 35.60 -5.40
N THR A 35 31.43 35.17 -5.65
CA THR A 35 32.62 36.05 -5.77
C THR A 35 33.93 35.25 -5.95
N THR A 36 34.65 35.59 -7.03
CA THR A 36 36.12 35.70 -7.19
C THR A 36 37.07 34.57 -6.76
N SER A 37 37.78 34.02 -7.77
CA SER A 37 39.06 33.28 -7.67
C SER A 37 40.22 34.16 -7.15
N PRO A 38 41.38 33.58 -6.76
CA PRO A 38 42.45 33.29 -7.73
C PRO A 38 43.33 32.03 -7.51
N VAL A 39 43.75 31.43 -8.63
CA VAL A 39 45.10 30.90 -9.00
C VAL A 39 45.66 29.58 -8.37
N SER A 40 46.04 28.68 -9.29
CA SER A 40 46.69 27.34 -9.26
C SER A 40 48.20 27.35 -8.86
N PRO A 41 49.09 26.33 -9.11
CA PRO A 41 48.97 24.95 -9.68
C PRO A 41 49.87 23.85 -9.03
N ILE A 42 49.90 22.63 -9.64
CA ILE A 42 51.02 21.63 -9.83
C ILE A 42 50.44 20.18 -9.77
N ALA A 43 50.23 19.47 -10.90
CA ALA A 43 51.08 18.41 -11.54
C ALA A 43 51.54 17.29 -10.56
N SER A 44 51.46 15.98 -10.81
CA SER A 44 51.95 15.22 -11.98
C SER A 44 51.71 13.69 -11.84
N THR A 45 51.28 13.04 -12.94
CA THR A 45 51.83 11.83 -13.61
C THR A 45 52.15 10.48 -12.92
N LEU A 46 51.78 9.41 -13.65
CA LEU A 46 52.46 8.11 -13.92
C LEU A 46 52.01 6.81 -13.22
N SER A 47 51.78 5.82 -14.09
CA SER A 47 51.37 4.41 -14.04
C SER A 47 52.58 3.45 -13.81
N PRO A 48 52.59 2.17 -14.23
CA PRO A 48 51.79 0.97 -13.90
C PRO A 48 52.68 -0.24 -13.49
N THR A 49 52.12 -1.35 -12.98
CA THR A 49 52.72 -2.71 -13.12
C THR A 49 51.70 -3.85 -12.97
N THR A 50 51.53 -4.61 -14.04
CA THR A 50 51.12 -6.04 -14.13
C THR A 50 52.39 -6.89 -14.38
N PRO A 51 52.35 -8.22 -14.62
CA PRO A 51 51.40 -9.30 -14.25
C PRO A 51 52.14 -10.53 -13.67
N LEU A 52 51.43 -11.62 -13.30
CA LEU A 52 51.97 -12.98 -13.42
C LEU A 52 50.82 -14.01 -13.49
N ALA A 53 50.85 -14.81 -14.55
CA ALA A 53 49.97 -15.95 -14.82
C ALA A 53 50.71 -17.28 -14.53
N ARG A 54 49.97 -18.34 -14.17
CA ARG A 54 50.30 -19.75 -14.46
C ARG A 54 49.08 -20.66 -14.23
N THR A 55 48.66 -21.34 -15.28
CA THR A 55 47.87 -22.59 -15.34
C THR A 55 48.83 -23.78 -15.59
N PRO A 56 48.41 -25.03 -15.90
CA PRO A 56 47.20 -25.82 -15.58
C PRO A 56 47.53 -27.24 -15.05
N SER A 57 46.52 -28.03 -14.66
CA SER A 57 46.60 -29.50 -14.74
C SER A 57 45.23 -30.12 -15.03
N ASN A 58 45.27 -31.08 -15.96
CA ASN A 58 44.19 -31.85 -16.60
C ASN A 58 43.81 -33.11 -15.81
N GLU A 59 42.77 -33.78 -16.34
CA GLU A 59 42.38 -35.21 -16.27
C GLU A 59 41.10 -35.49 -15.44
N VAL A 60 40.12 -36.32 -15.83
CA VAL A 60 39.85 -37.19 -17.00
C VAL A 60 38.34 -37.54 -17.00
N ILE A 61 37.85 -38.03 -18.13
CA ILE A 61 36.47 -38.26 -18.62
C ILE A 61 35.87 -39.64 -18.22
N GLU A 62 34.57 -39.63 -17.83
CA GLU A 62 33.45 -40.62 -17.98
C GLU A 62 33.58 -42.11 -17.56
N PRO A 63 32.48 -42.94 -17.61
CA PRO A 63 31.03 -42.74 -17.38
C PRO A 63 30.47 -43.82 -16.40
N PHE A 64 29.20 -43.80 -15.95
CA PHE A 64 28.39 -45.04 -15.76
C PHE A 64 26.92 -44.77 -15.36
N TYR A 65 26.03 -45.56 -15.95
CA TYR A 65 24.55 -45.61 -15.85
C TYR A 65 24.05 -46.46 -14.65
N PRO A 66 22.73 -46.48 -14.33
CA PRO A 66 22.13 -46.70 -12.99
C PRO A 66 21.72 -48.16 -12.71
N PRO A 67 21.17 -48.44 -11.51
CA PRO A 67 20.26 -49.57 -11.32
C PRO A 67 18.83 -49.13 -10.92
N GLY A 68 17.83 -49.72 -11.59
CA GLY A 68 16.48 -49.90 -11.03
C GLY A 68 16.49 -50.99 -9.95
N ALA A 69 15.42 -51.35 -9.24
CA ALA A 69 14.00 -51.02 -9.27
C ALA A 69 13.41 -51.46 -7.91
N SER A 70 12.32 -50.83 -7.46
CA SER A 70 11.26 -51.58 -6.75
C SER A 70 10.01 -50.70 -6.61
N SER A 71 8.96 -51.19 -7.26
CA SER A 71 7.57 -50.78 -7.23
C SER A 71 6.92 -50.85 -5.85
N GLN A 72 6.34 -49.75 -5.40
CA GLN A 72 5.15 -49.76 -4.54
C GLN A 72 4.15 -48.72 -5.06
N GLN A 73 3.01 -49.22 -5.52
CA GLN A 73 1.84 -48.44 -5.88
C GLN A 73 1.22 -47.85 -4.60
N VAL A 74 1.13 -46.53 -4.53
CA VAL A 74 0.28 -45.81 -3.57
C VAL A 74 -0.49 -44.76 -4.38
N PRO A 75 -1.82 -44.66 -4.24
CA PRO A 75 -2.65 -43.87 -5.15
C PRO A 75 -2.37 -42.38 -5.00
N ILE A 76 -2.10 -41.73 -6.13
CA ILE A 76 -2.00 -40.28 -6.25
C ILE A 76 -3.41 -39.72 -6.10
N THR A 77 -3.73 -39.23 -4.90
CA THR A 77 -4.87 -38.33 -4.69
C THR A 77 -4.45 -36.94 -5.15
N THR A 78 -5.06 -36.49 -6.24
CA THR A 78 -5.08 -35.10 -6.69
C THR A 78 -5.74 -34.23 -5.62
N ALA A 79 -4.96 -33.72 -4.67
CA ALA A 79 -5.43 -32.85 -3.59
C ALA A 79 -4.48 -31.67 -3.32
N ALA A 80 -3.82 -31.14 -4.36
CA ALA A 80 -2.88 -30.03 -4.22
C ALA A 80 -3.20 -28.80 -5.09
N ALA A 81 -4.38 -28.74 -5.74
CA ALA A 81 -4.76 -27.63 -6.61
C ALA A 81 -6.03 -26.86 -6.15
N ASN A 82 -6.66 -27.27 -5.05
CA ASN A 82 -7.95 -26.70 -4.61
C ASN A 82 -7.88 -25.91 -3.29
N THR A 83 -6.71 -25.77 -2.65
CA THR A 83 -6.60 -25.12 -1.32
C THR A 83 -6.24 -23.63 -1.38
N ILE A 84 -6.13 -23.03 -2.57
CA ILE A 84 -5.75 -21.60 -2.73
C ILE A 84 -6.93 -20.72 -3.19
N LYS A 85 -8.10 -21.30 -3.46
CA LYS A 85 -9.32 -20.56 -3.89
C LYS A 85 -10.30 -20.23 -2.77
N GLN A 86 -9.98 -20.46 -1.50
CA GLN A 86 -10.92 -20.31 -0.38
C GLN A 86 -10.50 -19.29 0.70
N THR A 87 -9.59 -18.36 0.39
CA THR A 87 -9.11 -17.41 1.43
C THR A 87 -9.36 -15.94 1.09
N ILE A 88 -9.90 -15.60 -0.07
CA ILE A 88 -10.07 -14.19 -0.45
C ILE A 88 -11.37 -14.02 -1.22
N ALA A 89 -12.48 -14.05 -0.47
CA ALA A 89 -13.83 -13.57 -0.79
C ALA A 89 -14.77 -14.18 0.26
N SER A 90 -15.55 -13.36 0.97
CA SER A 90 -16.41 -13.71 2.13
C SER A 90 -15.73 -13.70 3.51
N THR A 91 -15.34 -12.50 3.95
CA THR A 91 -15.01 -12.25 5.36
C THR A 91 -15.68 -10.96 5.76
N THR A 92 -16.99 -10.95 5.98
CA THR A 92 -17.46 -10.65 7.35
C THR A 92 -18.73 -11.37 7.77
N SER A 93 -19.61 -11.81 6.86
CA SER A 93 -20.95 -12.32 7.25
C SER A 93 -21.14 -13.84 7.15
N SER A 94 -20.27 -14.57 6.44
CA SER A 94 -20.46 -16.00 6.13
C SER A 94 -20.00 -16.97 7.21
N PHE A 95 -19.11 -16.54 8.12
CA PHE A 95 -18.50 -17.38 9.17
C PHE A 95 -18.87 -17.00 10.61
N LEU A 96 -19.58 -15.89 10.82
CA LEU A 96 -20.01 -15.48 12.17
C LEU A 96 -21.10 -16.43 12.65
N ARG A 97 -20.90 -17.01 13.84
CA ARG A 97 -21.93 -17.82 14.47
C ARG A 97 -23.04 -16.87 14.94
N LYS A 98 -24.30 -17.34 14.91
CA LYS A 98 -25.41 -16.65 15.60
C LYS A 98 -24.94 -16.35 17.02
N PRO A 99 -25.25 -15.16 17.56
CA PRO A 99 -24.82 -14.80 18.89
C PRO A 99 -25.28 -15.90 19.83
N SER A 100 -24.33 -16.59 20.45
CA SER A 100 -24.67 -17.50 21.54
C SER A 100 -25.30 -16.65 22.66
N GLU A 101 -26.06 -17.24 23.58
CA GLU A 101 -26.40 -16.61 24.87
C GLU A 101 -25.12 -16.43 25.72
N SER A 102 -24.10 -15.81 25.13
CA SER A 102 -22.88 -15.40 25.77
C SER A 102 -23.22 -14.17 26.59
N HIS A 103 -23.11 -14.30 27.90
CA HIS A 103 -23.14 -13.18 28.83
C HIS A 103 -21.86 -12.35 28.64
N LEU A 104 -21.73 -11.62 27.53
CA LEU A 104 -20.60 -10.73 27.25
C LEU A 104 -20.37 -9.75 28.40
N PHE A 105 -21.48 -9.27 28.98
CA PHE A 105 -21.48 -8.44 30.17
C PHE A 105 -22.02 -9.23 31.36
N SER A 106 -21.45 -8.97 32.54
CA SER A 106 -22.05 -9.42 33.80
C SER A 106 -23.47 -8.88 33.98
N ALA A 107 -24.26 -9.51 34.84
CA ALA A 107 -25.61 -9.03 35.17
C ALA A 107 -25.59 -7.59 35.73
N ALA A 108 -24.57 -7.25 36.53
CA ALA A 108 -24.37 -5.91 37.07
C ALA A 108 -24.06 -4.88 35.95
N GLN A 109 -23.12 -5.19 35.05
CA GLN A 109 -22.81 -4.34 33.90
C GLN A 109 -24.04 -4.16 33.01
N SER A 110 -24.78 -5.23 32.71
CA SER A 110 -26.00 -5.16 31.90
C SER A 110 -27.06 -4.26 32.52
N SER A 111 -27.25 -4.33 33.85
CA SER A 111 -28.18 -3.47 34.58
C SER A 111 -27.72 -2.00 34.58
N ALA A 112 -26.43 -1.75 34.79
CA ALA A 112 -25.87 -0.41 34.79
C ALA A 112 -25.96 0.25 33.40
N LEU A 113 -25.69 -0.51 32.34
CA LEU A 113 -25.83 -0.04 30.95
C LEU A 113 -27.27 0.31 30.59
N LYS A 114 -28.25 -0.53 30.98
CA LYS A 114 -29.68 -0.21 30.81
C LYS A 114 -30.09 1.06 31.56
N THR A 115 -29.50 1.30 32.72
CA THR A 115 -29.74 2.51 33.51
C THR A 115 -29.13 3.74 32.82
N LEU A 116 -27.91 3.62 32.31
CA LEU A 116 -27.22 4.66 31.54
C LEU A 116 -28.03 5.08 30.30
N SER A 117 -28.57 4.11 29.55
CA SER A 117 -29.36 4.35 28.33
C SER A 117 -30.82 4.72 28.57
N SER A 118 -31.29 4.70 29.83
CA SER A 118 -32.68 4.97 30.18
C SER A 118 -33.07 6.45 30.02
N ALA A 119 -34.37 6.74 30.13
CA ALA A 119 -34.91 8.10 30.17
C ALA A 119 -34.64 8.82 31.52
N VAL A 120 -33.96 8.19 32.47
CA VAL A 120 -33.61 8.79 33.77
C VAL A 120 -32.32 9.60 33.63
N SER A 121 -32.37 10.87 34.02
CA SER A 121 -31.17 11.72 34.10
C SER A 121 -30.37 11.37 35.35
N LEU A 122 -29.13 10.92 35.16
CA LEU A 122 -28.22 10.56 36.25
C LEU A 122 -27.52 11.80 36.79
N SER A 123 -27.29 11.88 38.10
CA SER A 123 -26.45 12.93 38.66
C SER A 123 -24.99 12.70 38.27
N ILE A 124 -24.25 13.75 37.91
CA ILE A 124 -22.81 13.65 37.64
C ILE A 124 -22.04 13.22 38.89
N ASN A 125 -22.52 13.60 40.09
CA ASN A 125 -21.92 13.27 41.38
C ASN A 125 -22.56 12.03 42.04
N ASP A 126 -23.25 11.17 41.28
CA ASP A 126 -23.82 9.94 41.84
C ASP A 126 -22.71 8.99 42.30
N SER A 127 -22.43 9.01 43.61
CA SER A 127 -21.38 8.22 44.25
C SER A 127 -21.69 6.73 44.33
N SER A 128 -22.87 6.30 43.89
CA SER A 128 -23.27 4.88 43.84
C SER A 128 -23.20 4.34 42.42
N PHE A 129 -23.73 5.08 41.44
CA PHE A 129 -23.86 4.61 40.07
C PHE A 129 -22.52 4.61 39.31
N TRP A 130 -21.79 5.73 39.29
CA TRP A 130 -20.58 5.84 38.47
C TRP A 130 -19.46 4.90 38.92
N PRO A 131 -19.15 4.76 40.23
CA PRO A 131 -18.22 3.74 40.69
C PRO A 131 -18.70 2.32 40.37
N ALA A 132 -20.00 2.04 40.51
CA ALA A 132 -20.54 0.73 40.18
C ALA A 132 -20.36 0.38 38.70
N LEU A 133 -20.57 1.34 37.80
CA LEU A 133 -20.39 1.17 36.35
C LEU A 133 -18.92 1.09 35.93
N LEU A 134 -18.07 1.97 36.46
CA LEU A 134 -16.71 2.18 35.93
C LEU A 134 -15.62 1.45 36.72
N GLN A 135 -15.75 1.25 38.04
CA GLN A 135 -14.68 0.67 38.88
C GLN A 135 -14.88 -0.84 39.18
N THR A 136 -16.11 -1.35 39.17
CA THR A 136 -16.41 -2.71 39.69
C THR A 136 -15.78 -3.84 38.86
N THR A 137 -15.94 -3.81 37.54
CA THR A 137 -15.49 -4.90 36.67
C THR A 137 -15.08 -4.32 35.33
N LYS A 138 -13.88 -4.68 34.88
CA LYS A 138 -13.36 -4.26 33.58
C LYS A 138 -14.23 -4.82 32.45
N PHE A 139 -14.55 -4.01 31.44
CA PHE A 139 -15.21 -4.50 30.23
C PHE A 139 -14.27 -5.38 29.39
N PRO A 140 -14.79 -6.40 28.69
CA PRO A 140 -13.96 -7.33 27.94
C PRO A 140 -13.27 -6.65 26.75
N SER A 141 -11.98 -6.93 26.59
CA SER A 141 -11.22 -6.58 25.38
C SER A 141 -11.65 -7.49 24.22
N SER A 142 -11.80 -6.93 23.02
CA SER A 142 -12.15 -7.71 21.82
C SER A 142 -10.89 -8.25 21.16
N HIS A 143 -10.79 -9.57 21.01
CA HIS A 143 -9.62 -10.24 20.43
C HIS A 143 -9.92 -10.96 19.12
N SER A 144 -11.21 -11.18 18.80
CA SER A 144 -11.65 -11.82 17.57
C SER A 144 -12.74 -11.01 16.83
N LEU A 145 -12.95 -11.30 15.55
CA LEU A 145 -14.08 -10.74 14.79
C LEU A 145 -15.43 -11.12 15.44
N GLN A 146 -15.54 -12.34 15.98
CA GLN A 146 -16.75 -12.77 16.68
C GLN A 146 -17.01 -11.93 17.93
N ASP A 147 -15.97 -11.63 18.73
CA ASP A 147 -16.12 -10.80 19.93
C ASP A 147 -16.66 -9.41 19.58
N THR A 148 -16.20 -8.84 18.47
CA THR A 148 -16.61 -7.50 18.02
C THR A 148 -18.03 -7.48 17.49
N TYR A 149 -18.48 -8.59 16.89
CA TYR A 149 -19.86 -8.80 16.47
C TYR A 149 -20.78 -9.00 17.67
N ASP A 150 -20.40 -9.86 18.61
CA ASP A 150 -21.16 -10.11 19.84
C ASP A 150 -21.28 -8.81 20.67
N LEU A 151 -20.22 -7.99 20.70
CA LEU A 151 -20.25 -6.66 21.29
C LEU A 151 -21.27 -5.74 20.61
N GLU A 152 -21.32 -5.71 19.28
CA GLU A 152 -22.32 -4.93 18.54
C GLU A 152 -23.74 -5.42 18.89
N MET A 153 -23.99 -6.72 18.84
CA MET A 153 -25.31 -7.29 19.14
C MET A 153 -25.76 -7.03 20.58
N ALA A 154 -24.82 -7.04 21.53
CA ALA A 154 -25.10 -6.76 22.94
C ALA A 154 -25.36 -5.26 23.22
N THR A 155 -24.90 -4.36 22.35
CA THR A 155 -24.90 -2.90 22.62
C THR A 155 -25.77 -2.09 21.68
N VAL A 156 -26.23 -2.64 20.55
CA VAL A 156 -27.02 -1.91 19.55
C VAL A 156 -28.30 -1.31 20.12
N SER A 157 -29.10 -2.08 20.87
CA SER A 157 -30.35 -1.60 21.48
C SER A 157 -30.09 -0.53 22.54
N LEU A 158 -29.08 -0.74 23.38
CA LEU A 158 -28.65 0.23 24.39
C LEU A 158 -28.18 1.54 23.75
N SER A 159 -27.52 1.46 22.61
CA SER A 159 -27.03 2.64 21.89
C SER A 159 -28.15 3.43 21.23
N ILE A 160 -29.17 2.75 20.69
CA ILE A 160 -30.39 3.38 20.18
C ILE A 160 -31.12 4.11 21.31
N ASP A 161 -31.34 3.43 22.44
CA ASP A 161 -32.02 4.02 23.60
C ASP A 161 -31.23 5.23 24.14
N LEU A 162 -29.91 5.11 24.25
CA LEU A 162 -29.06 6.21 24.69
C LEU A 162 -29.13 7.38 23.72
N ALA A 163 -29.02 7.16 22.40
CA ALA A 163 -29.11 8.23 21.40
C ALA A 163 -30.41 9.02 21.51
N ALA A 164 -31.54 8.32 21.68
CA ALA A 164 -32.87 8.91 21.79
C ALA A 164 -33.06 9.69 23.11
N ASN A 165 -32.53 9.17 24.22
CA ASN A 165 -32.73 9.76 25.54
C ASN A 165 -31.69 10.84 25.89
N ASN A 166 -30.49 10.77 25.34
CA ASN A 166 -29.36 11.59 25.77
C ASN A 166 -29.57 13.09 25.53
N VAL A 167 -30.34 13.48 24.51
CA VAL A 167 -30.75 14.88 24.28
C VAL A 167 -31.43 15.49 25.50
N ARG A 168 -32.06 14.66 26.35
CA ARG A 168 -32.71 15.10 27.60
C ARG A 168 -31.92 14.73 28.84
N THR A 169 -31.37 13.52 28.90
CA THR A 169 -30.73 12.99 30.12
C THR A 169 -29.29 13.43 30.25
N ARG A 170 -28.60 13.73 29.14
CA ARG A 170 -27.17 14.08 29.08
C ARG A 170 -26.27 13.01 29.73
N ASN A 171 -26.73 11.76 29.79
CA ASN A 171 -26.00 10.67 30.43
C ASN A 171 -24.70 10.34 29.70
N PHE A 172 -24.69 10.41 28.36
CA PHE A 172 -23.47 10.25 27.56
C PHE A 172 -22.51 11.43 27.78
N ASN A 173 -23.00 12.68 27.84
CA ASN A 173 -22.16 13.84 28.13
C ASN A 173 -21.48 13.71 29.50
N LYS A 174 -22.18 13.18 30.50
CA LYS A 174 -21.62 12.88 31.83
C LYS A 174 -20.58 11.77 31.79
N LEU A 175 -20.78 10.73 30.99
CA LEU A 175 -19.77 9.69 30.75
C LEU A 175 -18.50 10.29 30.12
N VAL A 176 -18.64 11.18 29.13
CA VAL A 176 -17.51 11.89 28.50
C VAL A 176 -16.78 12.78 29.52
N LEU A 177 -17.49 13.46 30.42
CA LEU A 177 -16.87 14.23 31.51
C LEU A 177 -16.03 13.36 32.44
N HIS A 178 -16.54 12.18 32.81
CA HIS A 178 -15.78 11.20 33.60
C HIS A 178 -14.53 10.74 32.84
N LEU A 179 -14.66 10.41 31.55
CA LEU A 179 -13.51 10.05 30.71
C LEU A 179 -12.46 11.17 30.64
N LEU A 180 -12.87 12.40 30.36
CA LEU A 180 -11.97 13.56 30.31
C LEU A 180 -11.21 13.74 31.63
N SER A 181 -11.91 13.58 32.76
CA SER A 181 -11.27 13.65 34.09
C SER A 181 -10.27 12.53 34.32
N GLN A 182 -10.53 11.32 33.80
CA GLN A 182 -9.60 10.20 33.89
C GLN A 182 -8.37 10.39 32.97
N LEU A 183 -8.55 10.93 31.77
CA LEU A 183 -7.45 11.24 30.85
C LEU A 183 -6.54 12.34 31.41
N ASP A 184 -7.11 13.40 31.97
CA ASP A 184 -6.37 14.46 32.69
C ASP A 184 -5.58 13.88 33.87
N HIS A 185 -6.22 13.01 34.67
CA HIS A 185 -5.56 12.34 35.79
C HIS A 185 -4.37 11.51 35.34
N ILE A 186 -4.53 10.62 34.34
CA ILE A 186 -3.47 9.76 33.83
C ILE A 186 -2.28 10.59 33.32
N GLN A 187 -2.53 11.68 32.60
CA GLN A 187 -1.47 12.55 32.08
C GLN A 187 -0.74 13.32 33.20
N SER A 188 -1.48 13.75 34.22
CA SER A 188 -0.95 14.52 35.34
C SER A 188 -0.17 13.67 36.36
N THR A 189 -0.66 12.46 36.67
CA THR A 189 -0.09 11.60 37.72
C THR A 189 0.81 10.49 37.22
N LYS A 190 0.68 10.10 35.94
CA LYS A 190 1.39 8.98 35.30
C LYS A 190 1.38 7.72 36.18
N PRO A 191 0.18 7.14 36.42
CA PRO A 191 0.05 6.01 37.31
C PRO A 191 0.78 4.78 36.75
N GLU A 192 1.35 3.95 37.62
CA GLU A 192 2.07 2.73 37.23
C GLU A 192 1.17 1.75 36.47
N THR A 193 -0.12 1.68 36.81
CA THR A 193 -1.12 0.90 36.08
C THR A 193 -2.30 1.78 35.70
N ILE A 194 -2.89 1.50 34.54
CA ILE A 194 -4.05 2.25 34.08
C ILE A 194 -5.27 1.90 34.95
N PRO A 195 -5.94 2.90 35.57
CA PRO A 195 -7.15 2.66 36.34
C PRO A 195 -8.26 2.03 35.51
N THR A 196 -8.98 1.06 36.09
CA THR A 196 -10.08 0.33 35.43
C THR A 196 -11.17 1.29 34.95
N GLU A 197 -11.47 2.33 35.73
CA GLU A 197 -12.44 3.36 35.38
C GLU A 197 -12.07 4.15 34.13
N ALA A 198 -10.78 4.40 33.90
CA ALA A 198 -10.31 5.10 32.72
C ALA A 198 -10.50 4.24 31.47
N TYR A 199 -10.11 2.97 31.54
CA TYR A 199 -10.34 2.00 30.47
C TYR A 199 -11.83 1.84 30.18
N ASN A 200 -12.65 1.64 31.22
CA ASN A 200 -14.09 1.42 31.07
C ASN A 200 -14.81 2.66 30.50
N ALA A 201 -14.45 3.87 30.94
CA ALA A 201 -15.03 5.10 30.41
C ALA A 201 -14.67 5.29 28.93
N LEU A 202 -13.42 4.99 28.54
CA LEU A 202 -12.97 5.04 27.15
C LEU A 202 -13.70 4.01 26.28
N PHE A 203 -13.78 2.77 26.76
CA PHE A 203 -14.48 1.67 26.09
C PHE A 203 -15.94 2.00 25.82
N LEU A 204 -16.68 2.45 26.84
CA LEU A 204 -18.09 2.81 26.67
C LEU A 204 -18.27 4.01 25.74
N THR A 205 -17.39 5.00 25.84
CA THR A 205 -17.41 6.16 24.93
C THR A 205 -17.22 5.71 23.48
N ARG A 206 -16.28 4.81 23.20
CA ARG A 206 -16.10 4.23 21.86
C ARG A 206 -17.35 3.48 21.39
N VAL A 207 -17.90 2.59 22.22
CA VAL A 207 -19.07 1.76 21.87
C VAL A 207 -20.26 2.62 21.44
N PHE A 208 -20.63 3.62 22.25
CA PHE A 208 -21.77 4.48 21.92
C PHE A 208 -21.47 5.43 20.76
N THR A 209 -20.25 5.98 20.69
CA THR A 209 -19.85 6.87 19.59
C THR A 209 -19.85 6.16 18.24
N LYS A 210 -19.48 4.88 18.21
CA LYS A 210 -19.56 4.05 16.99
C LYS A 210 -20.99 3.98 16.46
N HIS A 211 -21.97 3.79 17.35
CA HIS A 211 -23.38 3.82 16.96
C HIS A 211 -23.77 5.20 16.44
N PHE A 212 -23.34 6.29 17.10
CA PHE A 212 -23.64 7.65 16.63
C PHE A 212 -23.05 7.92 15.25
N ALA A 213 -21.78 7.56 15.03
CA ALA A 213 -21.08 7.75 13.76
C ALA A 213 -21.79 7.08 12.58
N GLY A 214 -22.38 5.90 12.79
CA GLY A 214 -23.06 5.14 11.74
C GLY A 214 -24.56 5.38 11.59
N ASN A 215 -25.19 6.19 12.44
CA ASN A 215 -26.65 6.36 12.44
C ASN A 215 -27.13 7.82 12.55
N LEU A 216 -26.25 8.76 12.89
CA LEU A 216 -26.59 10.16 13.11
C LEU A 216 -25.88 11.06 12.08
N THR A 217 -26.50 12.19 11.77
CA THR A 217 -25.89 13.28 10.98
C THR A 217 -24.81 14.03 11.77
N ASN A 218 -23.95 14.82 11.12
CA ASN A 218 -22.93 15.62 11.81
C ASN A 218 -23.55 16.55 12.86
N GLU A 219 -24.72 17.17 12.57
CA GLU A 219 -25.43 18.02 13.53
C GLU A 219 -25.97 17.25 14.73
N GLU A 220 -26.49 16.04 14.52
CA GLU A 220 -26.99 15.19 15.60
C GLU A 220 -25.85 14.68 16.46
N ILE A 221 -24.73 14.23 15.86
CA ILE A 221 -23.51 13.87 16.60
C ILE A 221 -23.06 15.06 17.46
N LYS A 222 -23.02 16.26 16.88
CA LYS A 222 -22.67 17.49 17.59
C LYS A 222 -23.58 17.70 18.82
N LYS A 223 -24.90 17.54 18.67
CA LYS A 223 -25.87 17.61 19.78
C LYS A 223 -25.63 16.54 20.86
N GLN A 224 -25.18 15.34 20.49
CA GLN A 224 -24.85 14.29 21.48
C GLN A 224 -23.66 14.67 22.37
N PHE A 225 -22.70 15.47 21.86
CA PHE A 225 -21.48 15.84 22.59
C PHE A 225 -21.56 17.19 23.29
N GLU A 226 -22.18 18.20 22.66
CA GLU A 226 -21.93 19.60 23.01
C GLU A 226 -22.93 20.25 23.98
N ASP A 227 -23.98 19.55 24.43
CA ASP A 227 -24.94 20.16 25.35
C ASP A 227 -24.35 20.35 26.76
N ASN A 228 -24.54 21.54 27.33
CA ASN A 228 -23.94 21.96 28.60
C ASN A 228 -24.52 21.15 29.77
N VAL A 229 -23.68 20.36 30.44
CA VAL A 229 -24.00 19.74 31.72
C VAL A 229 -23.58 20.69 32.84
N ASP A 230 -24.52 21.15 33.66
CA ASP A 230 -24.20 21.91 34.87
C ASP A 230 -23.43 21.00 35.84
N VAL A 231 -22.13 21.23 35.99
CA VAL A 231 -21.29 20.56 36.98
C VAL A 231 -21.25 21.46 38.23
N PRO A 232 -21.81 21.06 39.39
CA PRO A 232 -21.80 21.87 40.59
C PRO A 232 -20.37 22.21 41.03
N GLN A 233 -20.11 23.47 41.39
CA GLN A 233 -18.84 23.88 41.98
C GLN A 233 -18.78 23.41 43.44
N GLU A 234 -18.23 22.22 43.68
CA GLU A 234 -17.85 21.79 45.04
C GLU A 234 -16.41 22.23 45.34
N ASN A 235 -16.22 22.96 46.45
CA ASN A 235 -14.92 23.45 46.93
C ASN A 235 -14.11 22.33 47.61
N THR A 236 -13.83 21.24 46.89
CA THR A 236 -13.08 20.10 47.41
C THR A 236 -11.70 20.07 46.77
N PHE A 237 -10.67 20.48 47.51
CA PHE A 237 -9.27 20.59 47.03
C PHE A 237 -8.56 19.25 46.78
N GLN A 238 -9.25 18.11 46.86
CA GLN A 238 -8.71 16.78 46.59
C GLN A 238 -9.70 15.97 45.77
N LEU A 239 -9.25 15.44 44.61
CA LEU A 239 -9.97 14.41 43.87
C LEU A 239 -10.07 13.15 44.73
N ASP A 240 -11.26 12.84 45.22
CA ASP A 240 -11.54 11.53 45.84
C ASP A 240 -11.73 10.52 44.70
N LEU A 241 -10.65 9.82 44.33
CA LEU A 241 -10.63 8.82 43.25
C LEU A 241 -11.69 7.73 43.44
N LYS A 242 -12.09 7.43 44.68
CA LYS A 242 -13.15 6.46 44.98
C LYS A 242 -14.55 6.99 44.66
N LYS A 243 -14.70 8.30 44.43
CA LYS A 243 -15.97 8.95 44.11
C LYS A 243 -16.05 9.46 42.67
N LEU A 244 -14.99 9.30 41.86
CA LEU A 244 -14.94 9.76 40.47
C LEU A 244 -15.34 11.25 40.33
N THR A 245 -14.76 12.11 41.16
CA THR A 245 -15.00 13.56 41.08
C THR A 245 -14.46 14.13 39.78
N ILE A 246 -15.20 15.03 39.13
CA ILE A 246 -14.75 15.71 37.91
C ILE A 246 -13.62 16.69 38.24
N SER A 247 -12.49 16.58 37.51
CA SER A 247 -11.32 17.46 37.62
C SER A 247 -11.69 18.93 37.37
N ASP A 248 -11.08 19.83 38.13
CA ASP A 248 -11.32 21.27 38.00
C ASP A 248 -10.87 21.82 36.63
N GLN A 249 -9.84 21.22 36.02
CA GLN A 249 -9.42 21.56 34.67
C GLN A 249 -10.56 21.31 33.66
N VAL A 250 -11.20 20.14 33.75
CA VAL A 250 -12.33 19.74 32.89
C VAL A 250 -13.58 20.59 33.13
N LYS A 251 -13.80 21.04 34.36
CA LYS A 251 -14.89 21.99 34.69
C LYS A 251 -14.63 23.38 34.10
N SER A 252 -13.38 23.82 34.09
CA SER A 252 -12.97 25.14 33.61
C SER A 252 -12.83 25.22 32.09
N ASP A 253 -12.70 24.09 31.39
CA ASP A 253 -12.62 24.04 29.93
C ASP A 253 -14.00 24.23 29.28
N HIS A 254 -14.16 25.38 28.60
CA HIS A 254 -15.38 25.78 27.92
C HIS A 254 -15.43 25.40 26.43
N ARG A 255 -14.41 24.73 25.90
CA ARG A 255 -14.42 24.24 24.51
C ARG A 255 -15.51 23.19 24.31
N PRO A 256 -15.99 22.96 23.07
CA PRO A 256 -16.89 21.86 22.78
C PRO A 256 -16.35 20.51 23.28
N ARG A 257 -17.20 19.64 23.84
CA ARG A 257 -16.72 18.37 24.43
C ARG A 257 -16.09 17.42 23.40
N GLY A 258 -16.53 17.47 22.14
CA GLY A 258 -15.86 16.75 21.05
C GLY A 258 -14.42 17.22 20.84
N GLU A 259 -14.18 18.54 20.93
CA GLU A 259 -12.85 19.14 20.85
C GLU A 259 -11.98 18.74 22.05
N GLN A 260 -12.53 18.83 23.26
CA GLN A 260 -11.82 18.40 24.47
C GLN A 260 -11.45 16.91 24.43
N LEU A 261 -12.36 16.05 23.98
CA LEU A 261 -12.12 14.62 23.89
C LEU A 261 -11.02 14.32 22.87
N LEU A 262 -11.07 14.94 21.69
CA LEU A 262 -10.07 14.74 20.66
C LEU A 262 -8.70 15.24 21.12
N ASP A 263 -8.62 16.42 21.75
CA ASP A 263 -7.41 16.96 22.36
C ASP A 263 -6.80 15.99 23.39
N ALA A 264 -7.63 15.48 24.31
CA ALA A 264 -7.20 14.58 25.36
C ALA A 264 -6.72 13.23 24.80
N LEU A 265 -7.42 12.67 23.80
CA LEU A 265 -7.03 11.42 23.14
C LEU A 265 -5.74 11.57 22.33
N THR A 266 -5.59 12.67 21.57
CA THR A 266 -4.34 12.97 20.84
C THR A 266 -3.18 13.17 21.82
N SER A 267 -3.40 13.85 22.93
CA SER A 267 -2.39 14.01 23.98
C SER A 267 -2.03 12.68 24.64
N ALA A 268 -3.00 11.80 24.89
CA ALA A 268 -2.76 10.48 25.46
C ALA A 268 -2.01 9.58 24.47
N LEU A 269 -2.35 9.63 23.17
CA LEU A 269 -1.65 8.93 22.10
C LEU A 269 -0.16 9.31 22.08
N ILE A 270 0.14 10.62 22.11
CA ILE A 270 1.52 11.12 22.02
C ILE A 270 2.34 10.77 23.27
N ASN A 271 1.76 10.96 24.46
CA ASN A 271 2.52 10.99 25.71
C ASN A 271 2.58 9.64 26.46
N THR A 272 1.86 8.62 26.00
CA THR A 272 1.82 7.30 26.66
C THR A 272 2.81 6.33 26.00
N ASP A 273 3.61 5.62 26.80
CA ASP A 273 4.41 4.49 26.31
C ASP A 273 3.57 3.19 26.33
N PRO A 274 3.12 2.67 25.18
CA PRO A 274 2.30 1.46 25.16
C PRO A 274 3.02 0.21 25.67
N TYR A 275 4.34 0.22 25.79
CA TYR A 275 5.14 -0.94 26.16
C TYR A 275 5.54 -0.97 27.64
N GLU A 276 5.10 -0.01 28.46
CA GLU A 276 5.44 0.07 29.89
C GLU A 276 4.93 -1.16 30.67
N ASN A 277 3.66 -1.53 30.48
CA ASN A 277 3.05 -2.73 31.03
C ASN A 277 1.78 -3.12 30.26
N TYR A 278 1.19 -4.27 30.59
CA TYR A 278 0.03 -4.78 29.85
C TYR A 278 -1.21 -3.88 29.95
N SER A 279 -1.46 -3.25 31.11
CA SER A 279 -2.61 -2.35 31.28
C SER A 279 -2.50 -1.11 30.38
N THR A 280 -1.28 -0.57 30.25
CA THR A 280 -0.99 0.54 29.35
C THR A 280 -1.11 0.13 27.88
N TYR A 281 -0.66 -1.07 27.53
CA TYR A 281 -0.80 -1.63 26.17
C TYR A 281 -2.27 -1.75 25.76
N GLU A 282 -3.12 -2.29 26.63
CA GLU A 282 -4.56 -2.41 26.37
C GLU A 282 -5.25 -1.05 26.27
N PHE A 283 -4.94 -0.14 27.19
CA PHE A 283 -5.50 1.21 27.16
C PHE A 283 -5.10 1.97 25.90
N TYR A 284 -3.82 1.87 25.50
CA TYR A 284 -3.33 2.48 24.26
C TYR A 284 -4.01 1.89 23.02
N THR A 285 -4.22 0.58 23.00
CA THR A 285 -4.99 -0.08 21.94
C THR A 285 -6.41 0.47 21.86
N GLU A 286 -7.05 0.73 23.01
CA GLU A 286 -8.38 1.30 23.05
C GLU A 286 -8.43 2.78 22.65
N ILE A 287 -7.36 3.55 22.89
CA ILE A 287 -7.19 4.91 22.34
C ILE A 287 -7.20 4.86 20.81
N LEU A 288 -6.41 3.96 20.21
CA LEU A 288 -6.36 3.80 18.75
C LEU A 288 -7.72 3.41 18.18
N ASN A 289 -8.42 2.46 18.80
CA ASN A 289 -9.76 2.05 18.39
C ASN A 289 -10.76 3.21 18.49
N THR A 290 -10.67 4.02 19.55
CA THR A 290 -11.56 5.17 19.76
C THR A 290 -11.33 6.22 18.69
N LEU A 291 -10.08 6.54 18.35
CA LEU A 291 -9.76 7.47 17.25
C LEU A 291 -10.28 6.97 15.91
N ILE A 292 -10.08 5.68 15.58
CA ILE A 292 -10.62 5.08 14.35
C ILE A 292 -12.15 5.19 14.30
N VAL A 293 -12.84 4.94 15.42
CA VAL A 293 -14.30 5.08 15.52
C VAL A 293 -14.77 6.52 15.35
N LEU A 294 -14.08 7.49 15.94
CA LEU A 294 -14.41 8.91 15.76
C LEU A 294 -14.33 9.30 14.27
N PHE A 295 -13.29 8.83 13.59
CA PHE A 295 -13.08 9.11 12.16
C PHE A 295 -13.96 8.27 11.22
N SER A 296 -14.60 7.19 11.71
CA SER A 296 -15.44 6.32 10.89
C SER A 296 -16.73 6.98 10.41
N THR A 297 -17.03 8.20 10.84
CA THR A 297 -18.05 9.04 10.18
C THR A 297 -17.80 9.17 8.67
N GLN A 298 -16.54 9.10 8.20
CA GLN A 298 -16.20 9.10 6.76
C GLN A 298 -16.62 7.80 6.07
N LEU A 299 -16.55 6.66 6.79
CA LEU A 299 -16.96 5.35 6.28
C LEU A 299 -18.43 5.33 5.84
N HIS A 300 -19.25 6.16 6.49
CA HIS A 300 -20.70 6.26 6.30
C HIS A 300 -21.11 7.32 5.26
N ARG A 301 -20.15 7.96 4.58
CA ARG A 301 -20.40 8.95 3.53
C ARG A 301 -20.40 8.31 2.15
N SER A 302 -21.10 8.91 1.20
CA SER A 302 -21.09 8.44 -0.20
C SER A 302 -19.90 9.01 -0.97
N HIS A 303 -19.46 10.21 -0.64
CA HIS A 303 -18.34 10.88 -1.30
C HIS A 303 -17.22 11.27 -0.34
N VAL A 304 -15.98 11.22 -0.83
CA VAL A 304 -14.75 11.50 -0.07
C VAL A 304 -14.68 12.95 0.46
N ASN A 305 -15.36 13.88 -0.21
CA ASN A 305 -15.33 15.31 0.11
C ASN A 305 -16.48 15.77 1.02
N GLU A 306 -17.34 14.86 1.49
CA GLU A 306 -18.37 15.21 2.46
C GLU A 306 -17.78 15.56 3.83
N GLU A 307 -18.40 16.51 4.52
CA GLU A 307 -17.96 16.99 5.84
C GLU A 307 -17.90 15.85 6.87
N ASN A 308 -16.86 15.90 7.70
CA ASN A 308 -16.60 14.93 8.74
C ASN A 308 -16.30 15.63 10.06
N TYR A 309 -17.26 15.63 10.98
CA TYR A 309 -17.15 16.38 12.23
C TYR A 309 -15.83 16.17 12.99
N PHE A 310 -15.36 14.92 13.16
CA PHE A 310 -14.15 14.66 13.97
C PHE A 310 -12.84 14.81 13.18
N LEU A 311 -12.81 14.45 11.89
CA LEU A 311 -11.64 14.65 11.04
C LEU A 311 -11.42 16.14 10.75
N ASP A 312 -12.48 16.89 10.45
CA ASP A 312 -12.38 18.34 10.22
C ASP A 312 -11.88 19.04 11.48
N LEU A 313 -12.42 18.67 12.65
CA LEU A 313 -11.94 19.17 13.94
C LEU A 313 -10.46 18.86 14.19
N LEU A 314 -10.01 17.65 13.85
CA LEU A 314 -8.60 17.26 13.95
C LEU A 314 -7.70 18.15 13.10
N LEU A 315 -8.04 18.31 11.82
CA LEU A 315 -7.24 19.02 10.83
C LEU A 315 -7.23 20.54 11.08
N ASP A 316 -8.34 21.08 11.57
CA ASP A 316 -8.49 22.51 11.80
C ASP A 316 -7.87 22.97 13.11
N LYS A 317 -8.08 22.22 14.19
CA LYS A 317 -7.68 22.62 15.56
C LYS A 317 -6.38 21.99 16.04
N PHE A 318 -6.04 20.80 15.54
CA PHE A 318 -4.93 20.00 16.07
C PHE A 318 -3.91 19.60 14.99
N GLY A 319 -3.98 20.21 13.81
CA GLY A 319 -3.04 19.95 12.71
C GLY A 319 -1.59 20.33 13.03
N ASP A 320 -1.36 21.23 13.99
CA ASP A 320 -0.04 21.59 14.53
C ASP A 320 0.64 20.44 15.29
N ARG A 321 -0.13 19.45 15.75
CA ARG A 321 0.38 18.25 16.43
C ARG A 321 0.71 17.10 15.49
N ALA A 322 0.56 17.28 14.18
CA ALA A 322 0.79 16.23 13.19
C ALA A 322 2.19 15.61 13.34
N ASP A 323 3.23 16.43 13.59
CA ASP A 323 4.61 15.95 13.77
C ASP A 323 4.71 14.91 14.90
N ALA A 324 4.13 15.19 16.06
CA ALA A 324 4.18 14.32 17.22
C ALA A 324 3.34 13.04 17.03
N VAL A 325 2.18 13.16 16.37
CA VAL A 325 1.31 12.02 16.06
C VAL A 325 1.99 11.06 15.07
N VAL A 326 2.52 11.58 13.97
CA VAL A 326 3.23 10.76 12.97
C VAL A 326 4.46 10.10 13.59
N ALA A 327 5.26 10.87 14.34
CA ALA A 327 6.42 10.35 15.05
C ALA A 327 6.05 9.14 15.92
N LYS A 328 5.03 9.29 16.77
CA LYS A 328 4.62 8.25 17.71
C LYS A 328 4.05 7.01 17.02
N LEU A 329 3.17 7.19 16.03
CA LEU A 329 2.57 6.06 15.30
C LEU A 329 3.62 5.31 14.47
N LEU A 330 4.55 6.05 13.84
CA LEU A 330 5.63 5.46 13.07
C LEU A 330 6.67 4.78 13.95
N GLU A 331 6.97 5.31 15.13
CA GLU A 331 7.81 4.65 16.14
C GLU A 331 7.20 3.32 16.57
N ASN A 332 5.90 3.28 16.87
CA ASN A 332 5.20 2.03 17.20
C ASN A 332 5.31 1.02 16.06
N PHE A 333 5.14 1.49 14.81
CA PHE A 333 5.29 0.64 13.62
C PHE A 333 6.73 0.12 13.46
N ILE A 334 7.75 0.96 13.61
CA ILE A 334 9.15 0.54 13.43
C ILE A 334 9.60 -0.41 14.55
N THR A 335 9.14 -0.16 15.78
CA THR A 335 9.59 -0.87 16.99
C THR A 335 9.20 -2.35 17.00
N GLN A 336 8.03 -2.72 16.44
CA GLN A 336 7.55 -4.11 16.34
C GLN A 336 7.66 -4.94 17.65
N LYS A 337 7.61 -4.30 18.82
CA LYS A 337 7.70 -5.01 20.11
C LYS A 337 6.41 -5.81 20.36
N PRO A 338 6.50 -7.04 20.90
CA PRO A 338 5.33 -7.79 21.33
C PRO A 338 4.65 -7.12 22.54
N PRO A 339 3.38 -7.45 22.83
CA PRO A 339 2.70 -6.96 24.03
C PRO A 339 3.49 -7.33 25.30
N PRO A 340 3.56 -6.44 26.30
CA PRO A 340 4.14 -6.78 27.61
C PRO A 340 3.44 -7.98 28.24
N ALA A 341 4.14 -8.76 29.07
CA ALA A 341 3.54 -9.92 29.72
C ALA A 341 2.41 -9.51 30.67
N LEU A 342 1.27 -10.21 30.62
CA LEU A 342 0.21 -10.08 31.60
C LEU A 342 0.75 -10.51 32.97
N SER A 343 0.75 -9.62 33.96
CA SER A 343 1.27 -9.91 35.30
C SER A 343 0.30 -10.82 36.09
N SER A 344 0.20 -12.09 35.69
CA SER A 344 -0.30 -13.18 36.53
C SER A 344 0.10 -14.53 35.92
N SER A 345 1.06 -15.19 36.58
CA SER A 345 1.51 -16.58 36.35
C SER A 345 2.45 -16.82 35.15
N VAL A 346 3.69 -17.17 35.50
CA VAL A 346 4.75 -17.71 34.63
C VAL A 346 4.28 -18.90 33.77
N VAL A 347 3.20 -19.58 34.16
CA VAL A 347 2.67 -20.77 33.49
C VAL A 347 1.89 -20.41 32.21
N TYR A 348 1.17 -19.29 32.16
CA TYR A 348 0.41 -18.91 30.95
C TYR A 348 1.34 -18.41 29.83
N ASN A 349 2.46 -17.77 30.21
CA ASN A 349 3.49 -17.29 29.28
C ASN A 349 4.22 -18.42 28.56
N ALA A 350 4.48 -19.56 29.21
CA ALA A 350 5.09 -20.70 28.52
C ALA A 350 4.17 -21.26 27.42
N TYR A 351 2.85 -21.21 27.61
CA TYR A 351 1.87 -21.71 26.65
C TYR A 351 1.69 -20.79 25.44
N SER A 352 1.73 -19.46 25.60
CA SER A 352 1.74 -18.56 24.44
C SER A 352 3.03 -18.74 23.61
N TYR A 353 4.21 -18.76 24.24
CA TYR A 353 5.47 -18.88 23.51
C TYR A 353 5.76 -20.27 22.90
N LEU A 354 5.32 -21.38 23.53
CA LEU A 354 5.56 -22.74 23.00
C LEU A 354 4.65 -23.12 21.82
N PHE A 355 3.46 -22.52 21.72
CA PHE A 355 2.47 -22.84 20.69
C PHE A 355 2.38 -21.80 19.55
N SER A 356 2.96 -20.60 19.68
CA SER A 356 3.05 -19.62 18.58
C SER A 356 3.86 -20.10 17.37
N SER A 357 4.68 -21.15 17.45
CA SER A 357 5.48 -21.61 16.30
C SER A 357 4.94 -22.84 15.55
N ARG A 358 3.78 -23.39 15.92
CA ARG A 358 3.34 -24.71 15.41
C ARG A 358 1.85 -24.90 15.14
N SER A 359 1.14 -23.90 14.63
CA SER A 359 -0.24 -24.12 14.14
C SER A 359 -0.47 -23.53 12.74
N ALA A 360 -0.16 -24.34 11.73
CA ALA A 360 -0.65 -24.19 10.35
C ALA A 360 -2.09 -24.72 10.22
N SER A 361 -2.95 -24.42 11.19
CA SER A 361 -4.39 -24.70 11.17
C SER A 361 -5.15 -23.41 11.40
N ALA A 362 -5.89 -22.98 10.39
CA ALA A 362 -6.50 -21.67 10.23
C ALA A 362 -7.73 -21.41 11.14
N SER A 363 -7.58 -21.40 12.46
CA SER A 363 -8.72 -21.04 13.34
C SER A 363 -8.42 -20.36 14.68
N ASP A 364 -7.20 -19.88 14.94
CA ASP A 364 -6.96 -18.94 16.05
C ASP A 364 -6.27 -17.70 15.48
N VAL A 365 -7.06 -16.64 15.27
CA VAL A 365 -6.55 -15.35 14.78
C VAL A 365 -5.93 -14.64 15.97
N ASP A 366 -4.61 -14.48 15.98
CA ASP A 366 -3.92 -13.62 16.96
C ASP A 366 -4.56 -12.21 16.92
N PRO A 367 -4.87 -11.61 18.09
CA PRO A 367 -5.44 -10.26 18.13
C PRO A 367 -4.49 -9.28 17.43
N MET A 368 -5.03 -8.35 16.62
CA MET A 368 -4.18 -7.44 15.84
C MET A 368 -3.21 -6.70 16.77
N PRO A 369 -1.91 -6.83 16.54
CA PRO A 369 -0.90 -6.09 17.29
C PRO A 369 -1.12 -4.56 17.24
N MET A 370 -0.79 -3.86 18.32
CA MET A 370 -0.99 -2.41 18.47
C MET A 370 -0.25 -1.58 17.39
N ASN A 371 0.91 -2.06 16.95
CA ASN A 371 1.69 -1.46 15.87
C ASN A 371 0.95 -1.52 14.52
N GLU A 372 0.19 -2.57 14.22
CA GLU A 372 -0.64 -2.62 13.01
C GLU A 372 -1.83 -1.64 13.10
N ARG A 373 -2.41 -1.46 14.28
CA ARG A 373 -3.42 -0.41 14.52
C ARG A 373 -2.85 0.98 14.34
N SER A 374 -1.62 1.19 14.83
CA SER A 374 -0.90 2.44 14.65
C SER A 374 -0.66 2.73 13.17
N LEU A 375 -0.29 1.71 12.39
CA LEU A 375 -0.14 1.81 10.94
C LEU A 375 -1.46 2.17 10.25
N LEU A 376 -2.57 1.50 10.56
CA LEU A 376 -3.87 1.81 9.97
C LEU A 376 -4.33 3.23 10.26
N LEU A 377 -4.17 3.68 11.50
CA LEU A 377 -4.48 5.07 11.87
C LEU A 377 -3.57 6.06 11.14
N LEU A 378 -2.27 5.74 11.02
CA LEU A 378 -1.31 6.57 10.30
C LEU A 378 -1.72 6.72 8.82
N LEU A 379 -2.02 5.61 8.15
CA LEU A 379 -2.49 5.60 6.76
C LEU A 379 -3.78 6.40 6.60
N LEU A 380 -4.74 6.23 7.51
CA LEU A 380 -5.99 7.01 7.51
C LEU A 380 -5.70 8.51 7.57
N LEU A 381 -4.79 8.96 8.42
CA LEU A 381 -4.46 10.38 8.56
C LEU A 381 -3.72 10.92 7.33
N THR A 382 -2.90 10.11 6.65
CA THR A 382 -2.20 10.52 5.43
C THR A 382 -3.11 10.76 4.22
N THR A 383 -4.32 10.20 4.21
CA THR A 383 -5.29 10.41 3.11
C THR A 383 -6.19 11.64 3.32
N GLN A 384 -6.07 12.32 4.46
CA GLN A 384 -6.90 13.48 4.79
C GLN A 384 -6.28 14.80 4.33
N LEU A 385 -7.12 15.67 3.78
CA LEU A 385 -6.75 17.01 3.33
C LEU A 385 -7.42 18.07 4.19
N LYS A 386 -6.70 19.15 4.47
CA LYS A 386 -7.30 20.33 5.09
C LYS A 386 -8.01 21.17 4.02
N THR A 387 -9.32 21.31 4.14
CA THR A 387 -10.13 22.16 3.26
C THR A 387 -9.95 23.61 3.71
N SER A 388 -9.28 24.43 2.90
CA SER A 388 -9.14 25.87 3.19
C SER A 388 -10.41 26.58 2.75
N GLN A 389 -10.98 27.45 3.59
CA GLN A 389 -12.11 28.30 3.20
C GLN A 389 -11.71 29.40 2.19
N ASP A 390 -10.41 29.63 1.98
CA ASP A 390 -9.89 30.51 0.95
C ASP A 390 -9.51 29.69 -0.31
N ASP A 391 -10.23 29.90 -1.42
CA ASP A 391 -10.05 29.28 -2.75
C ASP A 391 -8.66 29.50 -3.40
N THR A 392 -7.69 30.08 -2.69
CA THR A 392 -6.39 30.49 -3.25
C THR A 392 -5.18 29.69 -2.73
N SER A 393 -5.34 28.88 -1.67
CA SER A 393 -4.28 27.98 -1.19
C SER A 393 -4.60 26.53 -1.51
N SER A 394 -3.67 25.84 -2.17
CA SER A 394 -3.75 24.40 -2.44
C SER A 394 -4.04 23.62 -1.15
N SER A 395 -5.05 22.75 -1.14
CA SER A 395 -5.36 21.86 -0.02
C SER A 395 -4.15 20.99 0.33
N THR A 396 -3.49 21.24 1.46
CA THR A 396 -2.33 20.45 1.90
C THR A 396 -2.72 19.55 3.07
N SER A 397 -2.25 18.30 3.07
CA SER A 397 -2.35 17.43 4.24
C SER A 397 -1.27 17.81 5.26
N PRO A 398 -1.63 18.15 6.52
CA PRO A 398 -0.64 18.39 7.56
C PRO A 398 0.19 17.13 7.83
N TYR A 399 -0.43 15.95 7.75
CA TYR A 399 0.25 14.67 7.98
C TYR A 399 1.23 14.30 6.87
N ARG A 400 0.88 14.45 5.58
CA ARG A 400 1.84 14.21 4.47
C ARG A 400 3.02 15.19 4.51
N THR A 401 2.79 16.43 4.94
CA THR A 401 3.86 17.42 5.15
C THR A 401 4.89 16.94 6.17
N VAL A 402 4.47 16.21 7.22
CA VAL A 402 5.42 15.59 8.17
C VAL A 402 6.26 14.53 7.47
N PHE A 403 5.63 13.65 6.69
CA PHE A 403 6.34 12.60 5.95
C PHE A 403 7.44 13.17 5.06
N ALA A 404 7.18 14.26 4.33
CA ALA A 404 8.20 14.92 3.51
C ALA A 404 9.41 15.46 4.32
N ASN A 405 9.18 15.80 5.60
CA ASN A 405 10.19 16.36 6.49
C ASN A 405 10.90 15.34 7.39
N LEU A 406 10.51 14.05 7.36
CA LEU A 406 11.23 13.00 8.09
C LEU A 406 12.69 12.89 7.60
N ARG A 407 13.60 12.58 8.52
CA ARG A 407 15.03 12.41 8.22
C ARG A 407 15.59 11.15 8.89
N ASP A 408 16.68 10.62 8.34
CA ASP A 408 17.34 9.44 8.88
C ASP A 408 18.08 9.74 10.20
N HIS A 409 18.28 8.73 11.05
CA HIS A 409 19.10 8.86 12.26
C HIS A 409 20.55 9.31 11.98
N ASN A 410 21.07 9.06 10.77
CA ASN A 410 22.45 9.37 10.40
C ASN A 410 22.63 10.72 9.67
N VAL A 411 21.71 11.67 9.83
CA VAL A 411 21.83 13.00 9.21
C VAL A 411 23.12 13.69 9.69
N LEU A 412 23.89 14.22 8.73
CA LEU A 412 25.13 14.94 9.03
C LEU A 412 24.79 16.29 9.66
N ALA A 413 25.54 16.68 10.69
CA ALA A 413 25.33 17.96 11.41
C ALA A 413 25.37 19.21 10.49
N THR A 414 26.10 19.12 9.37
CA THR A 414 26.19 20.18 8.34
C THR A 414 24.88 20.43 7.59
N ASP A 415 23.98 19.44 7.53
CA ASP A 415 22.67 19.57 6.87
C ASP A 415 21.61 20.24 7.78
N ILE A 416 21.98 20.48 9.05
CA ILE A 416 21.10 20.99 10.12
C ILE A 416 21.42 22.46 10.43
N GLU A 417 22.60 22.97 10.05
CA GLU A 417 23.01 24.35 10.32
C GLU A 417 22.12 25.36 9.57
N GLY A 418 21.33 26.13 10.33
CA GLY A 418 20.47 27.21 9.81
C GLY A 418 18.98 26.89 9.65
N GLN A 419 18.53 25.70 10.05
CA GLN A 419 17.11 25.32 10.05
C GLN A 419 16.49 25.54 11.46
N ASP A 420 15.60 26.53 11.59
CA ASP A 420 14.76 26.69 12.80
C ASP A 420 13.66 25.61 12.92
N LYS A 421 13.54 24.70 11.95
CA LYS A 421 12.52 23.65 11.92
C LYS A 421 13.01 22.39 12.64
N LYS A 422 12.30 21.97 13.68
CA LYS A 422 12.43 20.64 14.29
C LYS A 422 11.96 19.59 13.28
N PHE A 423 12.79 18.58 13.02
CA PHE A 423 12.42 17.41 12.21
C PHE A 423 12.52 16.14 13.04
N HIS A 424 11.66 15.17 12.77
CA HIS A 424 11.68 13.89 13.45
C HIS A 424 12.65 12.92 12.77
N LEU A 425 13.45 12.23 13.59
CA LEU A 425 14.49 11.31 13.14
C LEU A 425 13.99 9.86 13.24
N ILE A 426 14.08 9.12 12.13
CA ILE A 426 13.71 7.70 12.06
C ILE A 426 14.84 6.86 11.46
N SER A 427 14.88 5.56 11.77
CA SER A 427 15.85 4.65 11.16
C SER A 427 15.35 4.21 9.78
N PHE A 428 15.88 4.81 8.70
CA PHE A 428 15.56 4.39 7.33
C PHE A 428 15.98 2.95 7.07
N LYS A 429 17.03 2.48 7.76
CA LYS A 429 17.49 1.09 7.71
C LYS A 429 16.43 0.12 8.21
N ASP A 430 15.90 0.36 9.41
CA ASP A 430 14.92 -0.56 10.01
C ASP A 430 13.60 -0.48 9.24
N LEU A 431 13.19 0.72 8.82
CA LEU A 431 12.00 0.92 8.01
C LEU A 431 12.10 0.19 6.65
N PHE A 432 13.23 0.32 5.95
CA PHE A 432 13.46 -0.42 4.70
C PHE A 432 13.45 -1.93 4.90
N SER A 433 14.09 -2.43 5.96
CA SER A 433 14.08 -3.86 6.27
C SER A 433 12.67 -4.38 6.54
N LEU A 434 11.82 -3.59 7.22
CA LEU A 434 10.42 -3.95 7.45
C LEU A 434 9.67 -4.08 6.13
N PHE A 435 9.80 -3.11 5.22
CA PHE A 435 9.15 -3.17 3.92
C PHE A 435 9.57 -4.39 3.09
N CYS A 436 10.87 -4.66 2.96
CA CYS A 436 11.36 -5.81 2.20
C CYS A 436 10.85 -7.15 2.76
N ASN A 437 10.76 -7.27 4.09
CA ASN A 437 10.34 -8.53 4.74
C ASN A 437 8.83 -8.76 4.72
N SER A 438 8.03 -7.74 4.38
CA SER A 438 6.57 -7.81 4.53
C SER A 438 5.80 -7.06 3.45
N LEU A 439 6.39 -6.98 2.26
CA LEU A 439 5.78 -6.31 1.10
C LEU A 439 4.43 -6.94 0.69
N GLY A 440 4.19 -8.22 1.01
CA GLY A 440 2.89 -8.87 0.80
C GLY A 440 1.77 -8.41 1.75
N VAL A 441 2.09 -7.57 2.74
CA VAL A 441 1.13 -6.95 3.67
C VAL A 441 0.74 -5.58 3.09
N GLU A 442 -0.53 -5.44 2.72
CA GLU A 442 -1.06 -4.29 1.96
C GLU A 442 -0.84 -2.95 2.66
N GLU A 443 -1.06 -2.93 3.97
CA GLU A 443 -0.92 -1.75 4.82
C GLU A 443 0.54 -1.24 4.79
N ARG A 444 1.50 -2.17 4.78
CA ARG A 444 2.94 -1.85 4.76
C ARG A 444 3.41 -1.45 3.37
N MET A 445 2.86 -2.06 2.32
CA MET A 445 3.08 -1.67 0.94
C MET A 445 2.58 -0.24 0.68
N LEU A 446 1.42 0.13 1.21
CA LEU A 446 0.88 1.47 1.07
C LEU A 446 1.73 2.50 1.80
N LEU A 447 2.25 2.17 2.99
CA LEU A 447 3.20 3.05 3.68
C LEU A 447 4.51 3.23 2.90
N LEU A 448 5.02 2.17 2.25
CA LEU A 448 6.18 2.28 1.35
C LEU A 448 5.89 3.24 0.20
N TYR A 449 4.70 3.15 -0.42
CA TYR A 449 4.26 4.09 -1.45
C TYR A 449 4.28 5.54 -0.91
N VAL A 450 3.63 5.82 0.23
CA VAL A 450 3.60 7.16 0.82
C VAL A 450 5.01 7.67 1.10
N MET A 451 5.89 6.85 1.66
CA MET A 451 7.29 7.22 1.93
C MET A 451 8.08 7.55 0.65
N LEU A 452 7.87 6.81 -0.45
CA LEU A 452 8.56 7.04 -1.71
C LEU A 452 8.05 8.25 -2.49
N VAL A 453 6.76 8.59 -2.32
CA VAL A 453 6.15 9.78 -2.93
C VAL A 453 6.53 11.03 -2.15
N GLU A 454 6.33 11.03 -0.83
CA GLU A 454 6.44 12.23 0.00
C GLU A 454 7.89 12.52 0.44
N ASN A 455 8.68 11.49 0.75
CA ASN A 455 10.00 11.68 1.36
C ASN A 455 11.15 11.45 0.37
N ASP A 456 11.65 12.55 -0.19
CA ASP A 456 12.81 12.56 -1.08
C ASP A 456 14.06 11.91 -0.46
N SER A 457 14.31 12.14 0.83
CA SER A 457 15.50 11.61 1.51
C SER A 457 15.47 10.08 1.60
N PHE A 458 14.30 9.51 1.91
CA PHE A 458 14.07 8.08 1.97
C PHE A 458 14.12 7.47 0.57
N ARG A 459 13.53 8.13 -0.43
CA ARG A 459 13.63 7.69 -1.83
C ARG A 459 15.08 7.64 -2.30
N VAL A 460 15.89 8.66 -2.02
CA VAL A 460 17.34 8.66 -2.31
C VAL A 460 18.04 7.53 -1.56
N TYR A 461 17.72 7.32 -0.28
CA TYR A 461 18.25 6.20 0.51
C TYR A 461 17.98 4.87 -0.17
N VAL A 462 16.74 4.59 -0.60
CA VAL A 462 16.36 3.36 -1.30
C VAL A 462 17.11 3.19 -2.62
N LEU A 463 17.20 4.25 -3.43
CA LEU A 463 17.88 4.23 -4.74
C LEU A 463 19.41 4.11 -4.62
N SER A 464 19.99 4.54 -3.51
CA SER A 464 21.44 4.48 -3.25
C SER A 464 21.94 3.12 -2.76
N ARG A 465 21.02 2.16 -2.52
CA ARG A 465 21.37 0.84 -2.01
C ARG A 465 22.11 -0.01 -3.04
N THR A 466 22.99 -0.87 -2.55
CA THR A 466 23.78 -1.80 -3.38
C THR A 466 23.10 -3.15 -3.63
N ASP A 467 21.97 -3.40 -2.98
CA ASP A 467 21.22 -4.67 -2.98
C ASP A 467 19.74 -4.49 -3.41
N PRO A 468 19.43 -3.81 -4.54
CA PRO A 468 18.07 -3.53 -4.95
C PRO A 468 17.21 -4.80 -5.14
N GLU A 469 17.83 -5.95 -5.42
CA GLU A 469 17.14 -7.24 -5.53
C GLU A 469 16.32 -7.62 -4.29
N THR A 470 16.71 -7.12 -3.10
CA THR A 470 15.99 -7.33 -1.83
C THR A 470 14.57 -6.78 -1.86
N MET A 471 14.32 -5.71 -2.63
CA MET A 471 13.00 -5.12 -2.81
C MET A 471 12.37 -5.56 -4.14
N TYR A 472 13.16 -5.57 -5.22
CA TYR A 472 12.64 -5.89 -6.55
C TYR A 472 12.13 -7.33 -6.68
N ILE A 473 12.82 -8.34 -6.13
CA ILE A 473 12.38 -9.73 -6.28
C ILE A 473 11.01 -9.97 -5.63
N PRO A 474 10.76 -9.56 -4.38
CA PRO A 474 9.43 -9.63 -3.79
C PRO A 474 8.36 -8.89 -4.60
N MET A 475 8.62 -7.66 -5.06
CA MET A 475 7.69 -6.88 -5.89
C MET A 475 7.30 -7.65 -7.16
N LEU A 476 8.30 -8.12 -7.91
CA LEU A 476 8.11 -8.83 -9.16
C LEU A 476 7.36 -10.14 -8.98
N LYS A 477 7.64 -10.86 -7.88
CA LYS A 477 6.92 -12.08 -7.53
C LYS A 477 5.44 -11.82 -7.28
N ILE A 478 5.10 -10.81 -6.46
CA ILE A 478 3.71 -10.48 -6.14
C ILE A 478 2.96 -10.06 -7.41
N ILE A 479 3.56 -9.22 -8.27
CA ILE A 479 2.96 -8.83 -9.56
C ILE A 479 2.71 -10.07 -10.43
N TYR A 480 3.71 -10.95 -10.57
CA TYR A 480 3.62 -12.15 -11.40
C TYR A 480 2.51 -13.10 -10.93
N GLU A 481 2.49 -13.42 -9.63
CA GLU A 481 1.52 -14.33 -9.02
C GLU A 481 0.10 -13.75 -9.04
N SER A 482 -0.05 -12.45 -8.81
CA SER A 482 -1.36 -11.77 -8.85
C SER A 482 -1.96 -11.76 -10.25
N VAL A 483 -1.13 -11.51 -11.27
CA VAL A 483 -1.54 -11.55 -12.69
C VAL A 483 -1.89 -12.98 -13.13
N GLU A 484 -1.13 -13.99 -12.67
CA GLU A 484 -1.43 -15.40 -12.97
C GLU A 484 -2.69 -15.90 -12.25
N GLY A 485 -2.86 -15.52 -10.99
CA GLY A 485 -4.00 -15.87 -10.15
C GLY A 485 -5.28 -15.11 -10.47
N LYS A 486 -5.17 -13.98 -11.19
CA LYS A 486 -6.25 -13.02 -11.46
C LYS A 486 -6.82 -12.38 -10.19
N THR A 487 -5.96 -12.09 -9.21
CA THR A 487 -6.33 -11.58 -7.89
C THR A 487 -5.51 -10.33 -7.52
N ASN A 488 -5.88 -9.66 -6.43
CA ASN A 488 -5.10 -8.59 -5.79
C ASN A 488 -4.72 -7.42 -6.71
N TYR A 489 -5.62 -7.01 -7.62
CA TYR A 489 -5.33 -5.95 -8.58
C TYR A 489 -4.94 -4.63 -7.91
N SER A 490 -5.60 -4.23 -6.81
CA SER A 490 -5.24 -3.02 -6.05
C SER A 490 -3.77 -3.00 -5.60
N GLN A 491 -3.23 -4.16 -5.22
CA GLN A 491 -1.81 -4.28 -4.87
C GLN A 491 -0.92 -4.12 -6.11
N VAL A 492 -1.32 -4.72 -7.24
CA VAL A 492 -0.58 -4.57 -8.50
C VAL A 492 -0.55 -3.11 -8.96
N TYR A 493 -1.65 -2.37 -8.79
CA TYR A 493 -1.71 -0.93 -9.03
C TYR A 493 -0.60 -0.20 -8.26
N ILE A 494 -0.56 -0.38 -6.94
CA ILE A 494 0.42 0.27 -6.04
C ILE A 494 1.85 -0.16 -6.38
N LEU A 495 2.07 -1.45 -6.65
CA LEU A 495 3.40 -1.96 -7.00
C LEU A 495 3.90 -1.44 -8.35
N LEU A 496 3.03 -1.27 -9.34
CA LEU A 496 3.39 -0.64 -10.60
C LEU A 496 3.74 0.84 -10.39
N THR A 497 3.04 1.55 -9.50
CA THR A 497 3.40 2.93 -9.10
C THR A 497 4.77 2.99 -8.45
N ILE A 498 5.04 2.11 -7.48
CA ILE A 498 6.34 2.04 -6.81
C ILE A 498 7.45 1.74 -7.84
N MET A 499 7.24 0.77 -8.73
CA MET A 499 8.18 0.45 -9.81
C MET A 499 8.41 1.63 -10.75
N LEU A 500 7.36 2.38 -11.08
CA LEU A 500 7.47 3.61 -11.86
C LEU A 500 8.32 4.64 -11.14
N ILE A 501 8.07 4.92 -9.85
CA ILE A 501 8.86 5.84 -9.02
C ILE A 501 10.34 5.44 -9.04
N LEU A 502 10.65 4.17 -8.82
CA LEU A 502 12.03 3.69 -8.80
C LEU A 502 12.71 3.74 -10.18
N SER A 503 11.94 3.54 -11.25
CA SER A 503 12.45 3.60 -12.63
C SER A 503 12.77 5.02 -13.10
N GLN A 504 12.34 6.06 -12.38
CA GLN A 504 12.69 7.44 -12.76
C GLN A 504 14.18 7.74 -12.62
N ASP A 505 14.90 6.97 -11.78
CA ASP A 505 16.32 7.16 -11.54
C ASP A 505 17.20 6.32 -12.49
N ASP A 506 18.07 7.01 -13.24
CA ASP A 506 18.95 6.38 -14.21
C ASP A 506 20.03 5.49 -13.59
N VAL A 507 20.52 5.85 -12.40
CA VAL A 507 21.59 5.09 -11.72
C VAL A 507 21.06 3.75 -11.26
N ASN A 508 19.87 3.73 -10.66
CA ASN A 508 19.15 2.52 -10.30
C ASN A 508 18.85 1.66 -11.54
N ASN A 509 18.36 2.27 -12.63
CA ASN A 509 18.13 1.59 -13.89
C ASN A 509 19.39 0.96 -14.49
N GLU A 510 20.58 1.56 -14.33
CA GLU A 510 21.84 0.93 -14.74
C GLU A 510 22.29 -0.17 -13.76
N THR A 511 22.01 -0.01 -12.47
CA THR A 511 22.42 -0.94 -11.41
C THR A 511 21.70 -2.28 -11.54
N ILE A 512 20.37 -2.27 -11.73
CA ILE A 512 19.57 -3.49 -11.87
C ILE A 512 19.96 -4.32 -13.11
N GLN A 513 20.56 -3.70 -14.14
CA GLN A 513 21.01 -4.43 -15.34
C GLN A 513 22.27 -5.25 -15.09
N LYS A 514 23.06 -4.90 -14.05
CA LYS A 514 24.33 -5.55 -13.70
C LYS A 514 24.16 -6.69 -12.69
N ILE A 515 23.00 -6.80 -12.05
CA ILE A 515 22.72 -7.79 -11.02
C ILE A 515 22.13 -9.03 -11.67
N ASN A 516 22.80 -10.18 -11.56
CA ASN A 516 22.31 -11.44 -12.09
C ASN A 516 21.52 -12.20 -11.02
N VAL A 517 20.29 -12.58 -11.37
CA VAL A 517 19.41 -13.41 -10.53
C VAL A 517 19.23 -14.79 -11.17
N GLY A 518 18.99 -15.80 -10.33
CA GLY A 518 18.80 -17.19 -10.73
C GLY A 518 17.93 -17.94 -9.72
N ASN A 519 17.63 -19.22 -10.00
CA ASN A 519 16.81 -20.09 -9.13
C ASN A 519 15.43 -19.50 -8.80
N LEU A 520 14.80 -18.83 -9.77
CA LEU A 520 13.47 -18.23 -9.62
C LEU A 520 12.38 -19.30 -9.65
N THR A 521 12.10 -19.93 -8.51
CA THR A 521 11.13 -21.04 -8.40
C THR A 521 9.70 -20.66 -8.79
N TRP A 522 9.35 -19.38 -8.67
CA TRP A 522 8.03 -18.84 -9.02
C TRP A 522 7.90 -18.45 -10.49
N PHE A 523 9.00 -18.33 -11.25
CA PHE A 523 8.96 -17.97 -12.66
C PHE A 523 8.80 -19.21 -13.55
N THR A 524 7.55 -19.56 -13.87
CA THR A 524 7.20 -20.86 -14.47
C THR A 524 7.26 -20.89 -16.01
N GLU A 525 7.27 -19.74 -16.69
CA GLU A 525 7.24 -19.68 -18.17
C GLU A 525 8.45 -20.31 -18.86
N ARG A 526 9.62 -20.25 -18.21
CA ARG A 526 10.86 -20.80 -18.75
C ARG A 526 11.69 -21.43 -17.63
N PRO A 527 11.35 -22.67 -17.19
CA PRO A 527 11.99 -23.32 -16.05
C PRO A 527 13.50 -23.52 -16.18
N LEU A 528 14.03 -23.50 -17.41
CA LEU A 528 15.46 -23.66 -17.71
C LEU A 528 16.23 -22.32 -17.78
N LEU A 529 15.61 -21.19 -17.41
CA LEU A 529 16.29 -19.90 -17.35
C LEU A 529 17.25 -19.90 -16.16
N LYS A 530 18.52 -20.28 -16.41
CA LYS A 530 19.54 -20.43 -15.36
C LYS A 530 19.91 -19.11 -14.69
N SER A 531 20.08 -18.05 -15.48
CA SER A 531 20.46 -16.72 -15.01
C SER A 531 19.91 -15.65 -15.95
N ILE A 532 19.48 -14.53 -15.38
CA ILE A 532 19.03 -13.34 -16.08
C ILE A 532 19.41 -12.11 -15.26
N SER A 533 19.64 -10.96 -15.87
CA SER A 533 19.77 -9.72 -15.10
C SER A 533 18.45 -9.38 -14.39
N LEU A 534 18.51 -8.69 -13.25
CA LEU A 534 17.33 -8.21 -12.54
C LEU A 534 16.53 -7.28 -13.44
N GLY A 535 17.19 -6.38 -14.19
CA GLY A 535 16.56 -5.54 -15.20
C GLY A 535 15.85 -6.36 -16.30
N GLY A 536 16.45 -7.46 -16.77
CA GLY A 536 15.81 -8.38 -17.70
C GLY A 536 14.57 -9.07 -17.11
N LEU A 537 14.61 -9.45 -15.83
CA LEU A 537 13.46 -10.02 -15.11
C LEU A 537 12.32 -9.00 -14.98
N VAL A 538 12.63 -7.74 -14.63
CA VAL A 538 11.65 -6.65 -14.61
C VAL A 538 10.94 -6.54 -15.96
N MET A 539 11.70 -6.51 -17.06
CA MET A 539 11.11 -6.43 -18.40
C MET A 539 10.19 -7.62 -18.71
N LEU A 540 10.56 -8.85 -18.33
CA LEU A 540 9.72 -10.03 -18.56
C LEU A 540 8.39 -9.96 -17.81
N VAL A 541 8.43 -9.60 -16.52
CA VAL A 541 7.23 -9.49 -15.69
C VAL A 541 6.31 -8.39 -16.24
N LEU A 542 6.85 -7.21 -16.57
CA LEU A 542 6.05 -6.12 -17.15
C LEU A 542 5.44 -6.48 -18.51
N ILE A 543 6.20 -7.15 -19.38
CA ILE A 543 5.67 -7.62 -20.68
C ILE A 543 4.54 -8.63 -20.46
N ARG A 544 4.69 -9.57 -19.52
CA ARG A 544 3.63 -10.53 -19.16
C ARG A 544 2.39 -9.81 -18.62
N THR A 545 2.57 -8.88 -17.69
CA THR A 545 1.49 -8.06 -17.12
C THR A 545 0.75 -7.29 -18.23
N LEU A 546 1.48 -6.69 -19.17
CA LEU A 546 0.90 -6.00 -20.32
C LEU A 546 0.11 -6.95 -21.23
N GLN A 547 0.67 -8.11 -21.57
CA GLN A 547 0.03 -9.11 -22.43
C GLN A 547 -1.24 -9.70 -21.79
N PHE A 548 -1.19 -9.94 -20.47
CA PHE A 548 -2.35 -10.38 -19.71
C PHE A 548 -3.45 -9.31 -19.72
N ASN A 549 -3.10 -8.07 -19.37
CA ASN A 549 -4.05 -6.97 -19.35
C ASN A 549 -4.70 -6.77 -20.73
N LEU A 550 -3.91 -6.82 -21.81
CA LEU A 550 -4.41 -6.78 -23.18
C LEU A 550 -5.47 -7.87 -23.42
N SER A 551 -5.21 -9.10 -22.99
CA SER A 551 -6.12 -10.23 -23.23
C SER A 551 -7.39 -10.25 -22.38
N HIS A 552 -7.38 -9.63 -21.20
CA HIS A 552 -8.46 -9.76 -20.24
C HIS A 552 -9.09 -8.42 -19.86
N GLN A 553 -8.35 -7.56 -19.16
CA GLN A 553 -8.92 -6.38 -18.48
C GLN A 553 -8.97 -5.12 -19.36
N LYS A 554 -8.01 -4.94 -20.27
CA LYS A 554 -7.85 -3.77 -21.14
C LYS A 554 -7.78 -2.45 -20.37
N ASP A 555 -7.18 -2.50 -19.19
CA ASP A 555 -7.03 -1.39 -18.27
C ASP A 555 -5.92 -0.45 -18.74
N ILE A 556 -6.26 0.82 -19.00
CA ILE A 556 -5.32 1.81 -19.53
C ILE A 556 -4.19 2.11 -18.53
N TYR A 557 -4.48 2.06 -17.23
CA TYR A 557 -3.47 2.33 -16.20
C TYR A 557 -2.34 1.31 -16.23
N PHE A 558 -2.70 0.03 -16.26
CA PHE A 558 -1.74 -1.07 -16.38
C PHE A 558 -0.91 -0.95 -17.65
N HIS A 559 -1.56 -0.60 -18.77
CA HIS A 559 -0.87 -0.40 -20.04
C HIS A 559 0.19 0.69 -19.94
N THR A 560 -0.21 1.84 -19.42
CA THR A 560 0.63 3.02 -19.40
C THR A 560 1.78 2.88 -18.41
N ASN A 561 1.53 2.37 -17.19
CA ASN A 561 2.59 2.16 -16.20
C ASN A 561 3.62 1.13 -16.66
N CYS A 562 3.18 -0.02 -17.22
CA CYS A 562 4.13 -1.02 -17.72
C CYS A 562 5.03 -0.44 -18.81
N LEU A 563 4.45 0.29 -19.77
CA LEU A 563 5.23 0.88 -20.86
C LEU A 563 6.10 2.06 -20.40
N ALA A 564 5.64 2.87 -19.44
CA ALA A 564 6.41 3.97 -18.85
C ALA A 564 7.66 3.45 -18.10
N ILE A 565 7.53 2.36 -17.34
CA ILE A 565 8.68 1.73 -16.68
C ILE A 565 9.66 1.17 -17.71
N LEU A 566 9.17 0.45 -18.74
CA LEU A 566 10.02 -0.08 -19.82
C LEU A 566 10.73 1.03 -20.60
N ALA A 567 10.03 2.14 -20.83
CA ALA A 567 10.54 3.35 -21.43
C ALA A 567 11.69 3.95 -20.63
N ASN A 568 11.48 4.16 -19.33
CA ASN A 568 12.50 4.72 -18.43
C ASN A 568 13.79 3.89 -18.42
N MET A 569 13.66 2.55 -18.46
CA MET A 569 14.78 1.61 -18.48
C MET A 569 15.46 1.45 -19.85
N SER A 570 14.81 1.87 -20.93
CA SER A 570 15.20 1.49 -22.31
C SER A 570 16.63 1.90 -22.70
N SER A 571 17.12 3.05 -22.23
CA SER A 571 18.46 3.55 -22.55
C SER A 571 19.59 2.91 -21.72
N THR A 572 19.25 2.15 -20.67
CA THR A 572 20.22 1.51 -19.78
C THR A 572 20.32 0.00 -19.97
N VAL A 573 19.49 -0.62 -20.81
CA VAL A 573 19.48 -2.07 -21.00
C VAL A 573 20.84 -2.58 -21.49
N LEU A 574 21.43 -3.53 -20.76
CA LEU A 574 22.71 -4.14 -21.07
C LEU A 574 22.55 -5.66 -21.19
N ASP A 575 23.24 -6.25 -22.15
CA ASP A 575 23.38 -7.70 -22.33
C ASP A 575 22.04 -8.44 -22.26
N MET A 576 21.03 -7.91 -22.97
CA MET A 576 19.67 -8.43 -22.95
C MET A 576 19.64 -9.93 -23.30
N HIS A 577 19.05 -10.72 -22.42
CA HIS A 577 18.86 -12.15 -22.65
C HIS A 577 17.96 -12.40 -23.88
N ALA A 578 18.28 -13.41 -24.70
CA ALA A 578 17.58 -13.73 -25.95
C ALA A 578 16.04 -13.88 -25.78
N TYR A 579 15.63 -14.40 -24.62
CA TYR A 579 14.22 -14.50 -24.27
C TYR A 579 13.52 -13.14 -24.13
N VAL A 580 14.17 -12.17 -23.50
CA VAL A 580 13.63 -10.82 -23.30
C VAL A 580 13.46 -10.15 -24.65
N ALA A 581 14.48 -10.23 -25.51
CA ALA A 581 14.43 -9.72 -26.88
C ALA A 581 13.23 -10.29 -27.64
N GLN A 582 13.06 -11.61 -27.62
CA GLN A 582 11.91 -12.27 -28.26
C GLN A 582 10.56 -11.79 -27.69
N ARG A 583 10.46 -11.58 -26.38
CA ARG A 583 9.23 -11.15 -25.71
C ARG A 583 8.85 -9.71 -26.07
N ILE A 584 9.80 -8.80 -26.21
CA ILE A 584 9.56 -7.43 -26.72
C ILE A 584 8.98 -7.47 -28.13
N ILE A 585 9.58 -8.25 -29.03
CA ILE A 585 9.08 -8.39 -30.42
C ILE A 585 7.69 -9.03 -30.44
N SER A 586 7.46 -10.05 -29.61
CA SER A 586 6.15 -10.73 -29.51
C SER A 586 5.06 -9.80 -28.97
N MET A 587 5.41 -8.91 -28.04
CA MET A 587 4.51 -7.88 -27.50
C MET A 587 4.10 -6.89 -28.59
N PHE A 588 5.05 -6.35 -29.36
CA PHE A 588 4.74 -5.49 -30.51
C PHE A 588 3.80 -6.18 -31.50
N GLU A 589 4.09 -7.42 -31.87
CA GLU A 589 3.29 -8.20 -32.81
C GLU A 589 1.85 -8.44 -32.30
N LEU A 590 1.68 -8.66 -30.99
CA LEU A 590 0.37 -8.81 -30.36
C LEU A 590 -0.45 -7.51 -30.46
N ILE A 591 0.14 -6.37 -30.11
CA ILE A 591 -0.52 -5.05 -30.14
C ILE A 591 -0.85 -4.69 -31.59
N SER A 592 0.09 -4.87 -32.52
CA SER A 592 -0.08 -4.58 -33.94
C SER A 592 -1.22 -5.38 -34.57
N ARG A 593 -1.29 -6.69 -34.30
CA ARG A 593 -2.41 -7.53 -34.76
C ARG A 593 -3.77 -7.07 -34.22
N ARG A 594 -3.83 -6.54 -33.00
CA ARG A 594 -5.08 -6.03 -32.41
C ARG A 594 -5.51 -4.73 -33.04
N GLN A 595 -4.59 -3.78 -33.20
CA GLN A 595 -4.85 -2.52 -33.89
C GLN A 595 -5.34 -2.78 -35.33
N GLN A 596 -4.71 -3.70 -36.07
CA GLN A 596 -5.11 -4.06 -37.43
C GLN A 596 -6.50 -4.69 -37.47
N LYS A 597 -6.82 -5.57 -36.51
CA LYS A 597 -8.17 -6.15 -36.40
C LYS A 597 -9.23 -5.07 -36.18
N LEU A 598 -8.99 -4.11 -35.29
CA LEU A 598 -9.93 -3.01 -35.03
C LEU A 598 -10.08 -2.09 -36.24
N THR A 599 -8.97 -1.75 -36.90
CA THR A 599 -8.98 -0.95 -38.14
C THR A 599 -9.74 -1.65 -39.27
N THR A 600 -9.58 -2.97 -39.39
CA THR A 600 -10.31 -3.77 -40.39
C THR A 600 -11.80 -3.76 -40.11
N LYS A 601 -12.21 -3.93 -38.84
CA LYS A 601 -13.62 -3.84 -38.44
C LYS A 601 -14.23 -2.48 -38.75
N LEU A 602 -13.48 -1.40 -38.47
CA LEU A 602 -13.89 -0.05 -38.83
C LEU A 602 -14.08 0.11 -40.35
N ALA A 603 -13.17 -0.42 -41.16
CA ALA A 603 -13.30 -0.41 -42.61
C ALA A 603 -14.52 -1.19 -43.12
N HIS A 604 -14.96 -2.22 -42.39
CA HIS A 604 -16.19 -2.98 -42.66
C HIS A 604 -17.45 -2.32 -42.06
N GLN A 605 -17.36 -1.06 -41.60
CA GLN A 605 -18.45 -0.31 -40.99
C GLN A 605 -19.05 -0.98 -39.72
N GLU A 606 -18.28 -1.84 -39.05
CA GLU A 606 -18.66 -2.35 -37.72
C GLU A 606 -18.51 -1.24 -36.68
N ALA A 607 -19.37 -1.25 -35.65
CA ALA A 607 -19.24 -0.34 -34.52
C ALA A 607 -17.94 -0.64 -33.76
N VAL A 608 -16.98 0.28 -33.83
CA VAL A 608 -15.68 0.21 -33.15
C VAL A 608 -15.45 1.52 -32.39
N SER A 609 -15.00 1.41 -31.14
CA SER A 609 -14.55 2.56 -30.35
C SER A 609 -13.29 3.16 -31.01
N MET A 610 -13.37 4.41 -31.48
CA MET A 610 -12.20 5.13 -32.01
C MET A 610 -11.14 5.32 -30.93
N GLN A 611 -11.58 5.47 -29.67
CA GLN A 611 -10.70 5.62 -28.52
C GLN A 611 -9.84 4.37 -28.30
N ASP A 612 -10.39 3.17 -28.51
CA ASP A 612 -9.63 1.92 -28.40
C ASP A 612 -8.51 1.90 -29.44
N ILE A 613 -8.81 2.27 -30.69
CA ILE A 613 -7.81 2.32 -31.78
C ILE A 613 -6.67 3.28 -31.40
N THR A 614 -6.99 4.47 -30.89
CA THR A 614 -5.98 5.45 -30.47
C THR A 614 -5.11 4.91 -29.33
N VAL A 615 -5.69 4.23 -28.34
CA VAL A 615 -4.91 3.61 -27.24
C VAL A 615 -3.92 2.59 -27.78
N TYR A 616 -4.35 1.70 -28.69
CA TYR A 616 -3.44 0.73 -29.31
C TYR A 616 -2.34 1.39 -30.16
N GLU A 617 -2.65 2.49 -30.86
CA GLU A 617 -1.66 3.25 -31.62
C GLU A 617 -0.63 3.94 -30.71
N ASP A 618 -1.07 4.51 -29.59
CA ASP A 618 -0.18 5.11 -28.59
C ASP A 618 0.74 4.05 -27.96
N MET A 619 0.19 2.87 -27.65
CA MET A 619 0.98 1.73 -27.20
C MET A 619 2.00 1.29 -28.25
N LEU A 620 1.63 1.21 -29.53
CA LEU A 620 2.55 0.87 -30.61
C LEU A 620 3.68 1.90 -30.76
N SER A 621 3.35 3.18 -30.70
CA SER A 621 4.34 4.26 -30.72
C SER A 621 5.35 4.07 -29.60
N LEU A 622 4.86 3.87 -28.37
CA LEU A 622 5.72 3.75 -27.21
C LEU A 622 6.62 2.50 -27.25
N VAL A 623 6.10 1.37 -27.73
CA VAL A 623 6.91 0.15 -27.94
C VAL A 623 8.00 0.36 -29.00
N LEU A 624 7.68 1.05 -30.11
CA LEU A 624 8.67 1.38 -31.13
C LEU A 624 9.73 2.36 -30.61
N GLU A 625 9.32 3.36 -29.82
CA GLU A 625 10.24 4.29 -29.14
C GLU A 625 11.17 3.56 -28.16
N ILE A 626 10.66 2.59 -27.39
CA ILE A 626 11.46 1.72 -26.51
C ILE A 626 12.52 0.95 -27.30
N ILE A 627 12.11 0.30 -28.41
CA ILE A 627 13.05 -0.46 -29.26
C ILE A 627 14.13 0.47 -29.83
N ASN A 628 13.73 1.61 -30.39
CA ASN A 628 14.67 2.58 -30.94
C ASN A 628 15.60 3.17 -29.88
N SER A 629 15.13 3.40 -28.65
CA SER A 629 15.96 3.84 -27.52
C SER A 629 17.07 2.81 -27.21
N ILE A 630 16.73 1.53 -27.10
CA ILE A 630 17.72 0.46 -26.87
C ILE A 630 18.74 0.41 -28.02
N LEU A 631 18.28 0.49 -29.28
CA LEU A 631 19.16 0.47 -30.45
C LEU A 631 20.05 1.72 -30.54
N THR A 632 19.55 2.88 -30.12
CA THR A 632 20.29 4.14 -30.17
C THR A 632 21.39 4.18 -29.12
N HIS A 633 21.08 3.78 -27.88
CA HIS A 633 21.99 3.93 -26.75
C HIS A 633 22.87 2.70 -26.48
N ARG A 634 22.36 1.49 -26.71
CA ARG A 634 22.97 0.25 -26.22
C ARG A 634 23.01 -0.89 -27.24
N LEU A 635 22.89 -0.63 -28.54
CA LEU A 635 22.88 -1.69 -29.57
C LEU A 635 24.07 -2.65 -29.47
N LYS A 636 25.28 -2.11 -29.23
CA LYS A 636 26.51 -2.91 -29.17
C LYS A 636 26.49 -3.97 -28.06
N ASN A 637 25.68 -3.76 -27.03
CA ASN A 637 25.50 -4.68 -25.90
C ASN A 637 24.23 -5.52 -26.05
N ASN A 638 23.38 -5.27 -27.04
CA ASN A 638 22.07 -5.90 -27.18
C ASN A 638 21.93 -6.59 -28.54
N THR A 639 22.91 -7.41 -28.92
CA THR A 639 22.93 -8.12 -30.22
C THR A 639 21.83 -9.16 -30.35
N GLN A 640 21.33 -9.69 -29.22
CA GLN A 640 20.15 -10.54 -29.18
C GLN A 640 18.87 -9.82 -29.68
N LEU A 641 18.75 -8.52 -29.43
CA LEU A 641 17.63 -7.72 -29.96
C LEU A 641 17.75 -7.55 -31.48
N VAL A 642 18.96 -7.27 -31.98
CA VAL A 642 19.23 -7.19 -33.43
C VAL A 642 18.90 -8.52 -34.11
N TYR A 643 19.31 -9.65 -33.52
CA TYR A 643 18.98 -10.98 -34.01
C TYR A 643 17.46 -11.23 -34.07
N ALA A 644 16.74 -10.89 -32.99
CA ALA A 644 15.29 -11.04 -32.94
C ALA A 644 14.57 -10.19 -34.00
N LEU A 645 15.04 -8.96 -34.23
CA LEU A 645 14.52 -8.06 -35.27
C LEU A 645 14.78 -8.59 -36.68
N LEU A 646 15.97 -9.14 -36.96
CA LEU A 646 16.29 -9.77 -38.25
C LEU A 646 15.36 -10.95 -38.55
N LEU A 647 15.07 -11.78 -37.54
CA LEU A 647 14.23 -12.97 -37.68
C LEU A 647 12.77 -12.61 -37.95
N LYS A 648 12.32 -11.43 -37.50
CA LYS A 648 10.94 -10.95 -37.59
C LYS A 648 10.80 -9.64 -38.34
N ARG A 649 11.66 -9.35 -39.32
CA ARG A 649 11.67 -8.05 -40.03
C ARG A 649 10.35 -7.66 -40.70
N ASP A 650 9.56 -8.64 -41.14
CA ASP A 650 8.34 -8.40 -41.91
C ASP A 650 7.16 -7.93 -41.03
N ILE A 651 7.27 -8.00 -39.70
CA ILE A 651 6.20 -7.59 -38.78
C ILE A 651 5.88 -6.09 -38.86
N PHE A 652 6.81 -5.28 -39.36
CA PHE A 652 6.66 -3.82 -39.48
C PHE A 652 5.99 -3.41 -40.79
N ALA A 653 5.98 -4.28 -41.81
CA ALA A 653 5.51 -3.97 -43.16
C ALA A 653 4.09 -3.37 -43.21
N PRO A 654 3.10 -3.87 -42.44
CA PRO A 654 1.74 -3.32 -42.48
C PRO A 654 1.62 -1.88 -41.96
N LEU A 655 2.58 -1.42 -41.16
CA LEU A 655 2.53 -0.13 -40.46
C LEU A 655 3.47 0.93 -41.09
N ARG A 656 4.19 0.61 -42.17
CA ARG A 656 5.15 1.52 -42.83
C ARG A 656 4.53 2.83 -43.33
N ASN A 657 3.27 2.78 -43.75
CA ASN A 657 2.56 3.95 -44.27
C ASN A 657 1.73 4.67 -43.19
N HIS A 658 1.84 4.25 -41.93
CA HIS A 658 1.07 4.85 -40.84
C HIS A 658 1.63 6.23 -40.47
N ALA A 659 0.80 7.27 -40.50
CA ALA A 659 1.24 8.67 -40.37
C ALA A 659 2.08 8.95 -39.11
N ARG A 660 1.76 8.29 -37.98
CA ARG A 660 2.47 8.46 -36.70
C ARG A 660 3.65 7.51 -36.47
N LEU A 661 3.65 6.34 -37.12
CA LEU A 661 4.59 5.24 -36.79
C LEU A 661 5.67 5.03 -37.85
N SER A 662 5.48 5.58 -39.05
CA SER A 662 6.36 5.38 -40.22
C SER A 662 7.81 5.74 -39.93
N GLU A 663 8.04 6.87 -39.25
CA GLU A 663 9.39 7.34 -38.92
C GLU A 663 10.11 6.44 -37.91
N LEU A 664 9.40 6.03 -36.85
CA LEU A 664 9.93 5.09 -35.85
C LEU A 664 10.29 3.74 -36.49
N ILE A 665 9.43 3.25 -37.39
CA ILE A 665 9.66 2.00 -38.13
C ILE A 665 10.87 2.15 -39.07
N ARG A 666 10.98 3.26 -39.80
CA ARG A 666 12.09 3.53 -40.73
C ARG A 666 13.45 3.43 -40.02
N GLN A 667 13.55 3.97 -38.80
CA GLN A 667 14.80 3.90 -38.02
C GLN A 667 15.19 2.46 -37.63
N ILE A 668 14.21 1.65 -37.19
CA ILE A 668 14.43 0.23 -36.89
C ILE A 668 14.83 -0.50 -38.17
N GLU A 669 14.13 -0.29 -39.28
CA GLU A 669 14.41 -0.93 -40.56
C GLU A 669 15.79 -0.57 -41.12
N ASN A 670 16.26 0.66 -40.95
CA ASN A 670 17.63 1.05 -41.32
C ASN A 670 18.67 0.21 -40.57
N THR A 671 18.45 -0.02 -39.28
CA THR A 671 19.31 -0.89 -38.46
C THR A 671 19.23 -2.33 -38.96
N VAL A 672 18.03 -2.86 -39.14
CA VAL A 672 17.80 -4.24 -39.62
C VAL A 672 18.44 -4.46 -40.99
N ASN A 673 18.30 -3.52 -41.92
CA ASN A 673 18.86 -3.60 -43.27
C ASN A 673 20.40 -3.60 -43.26
N HIS A 674 21.02 -2.79 -42.40
CA HIS A 674 22.48 -2.79 -42.25
C HIS A 674 23.01 -4.16 -41.82
N PHE A 675 22.43 -4.75 -40.76
CA PHE A 675 22.86 -6.06 -40.28
C PHE A 675 22.47 -7.19 -41.23
N HIS A 676 21.33 -7.07 -41.92
CA HIS A 676 20.93 -8.03 -42.95
C HIS A 676 21.95 -8.08 -44.10
N ALA A 677 22.39 -6.93 -44.60
CA ALA A 677 23.42 -6.86 -45.64
C ALA A 677 24.71 -7.57 -45.21
N ARG A 678 25.17 -7.35 -43.97
CA ARG A 678 26.37 -8.01 -43.42
C ARG A 678 26.24 -9.52 -43.32
N VAL A 679 25.07 -10.02 -42.90
CA VAL A 679 24.79 -11.46 -42.85
C VAL A 679 24.72 -12.06 -44.26
N SER A 680 24.13 -11.34 -45.22
CA SER A 680 24.08 -11.75 -46.62
C SER A 680 25.46 -11.77 -47.29
N GLU A 681 26.32 -10.78 -47.02
CA GLU A 681 27.69 -10.69 -47.53
C GLU A 681 28.56 -11.87 -47.08
N ALA A 682 28.31 -12.40 -45.88
CA ALA A 682 29.01 -13.57 -45.36
C ALA A 682 28.71 -14.87 -46.13
N ASN A 683 27.68 -14.88 -46.99
CA ASN A 683 27.34 -16.00 -47.89
C ASN A 683 27.28 -17.38 -47.20
N LEU A 684 26.83 -17.41 -45.94
CA LEU A 684 26.74 -18.65 -45.17
C LEU A 684 25.64 -19.56 -45.74
N LYS A 685 25.95 -20.84 -45.93
CA LYS A 685 24.98 -21.86 -46.34
C LYS A 685 24.34 -22.47 -45.10
N ALA A 686 23.05 -22.23 -44.89
CA ALA A 686 22.29 -22.71 -43.73
C ALA A 686 22.96 -22.40 -42.37
N PRO A 687 23.22 -21.11 -42.07
CA PRO A 687 23.92 -20.72 -40.84
C PRO A 687 23.15 -21.11 -39.59
N SER A 688 23.89 -21.60 -38.59
CA SER A 688 23.39 -21.80 -37.23
C SER A 688 23.13 -20.47 -36.52
N THR A 689 22.29 -20.49 -35.47
CA THR A 689 22.01 -19.30 -34.65
C THR A 689 23.29 -18.65 -34.09
N ASN A 690 24.27 -19.46 -33.67
CA ASN A 690 25.52 -18.96 -33.11
C ASN A 690 26.37 -18.26 -34.16
N GLU A 691 26.49 -18.81 -35.37
CA GLU A 691 27.24 -18.16 -36.46
C GLU A 691 26.63 -16.81 -36.86
N ILE A 692 25.30 -16.70 -36.87
CA ILE A 692 24.64 -15.42 -37.14
C ILE A 692 24.91 -14.42 -36.00
N LEU A 693 24.83 -14.85 -34.74
CA LEU A 693 25.10 -13.99 -33.59
C LEU A 693 26.56 -13.52 -33.57
N ASP A 694 27.52 -14.38 -33.89
CA ASP A 694 28.94 -14.02 -33.99
C ASP A 694 29.17 -12.94 -35.07
N LEU A 695 28.49 -13.06 -36.21
CA LEU A 695 28.52 -12.04 -37.27
C LEU A 695 27.90 -10.72 -36.81
N ILE A 696 26.76 -10.78 -36.11
CA ILE A 696 26.11 -9.58 -35.56
C ILE A 696 27.03 -8.91 -34.55
N ASP A 697 27.64 -9.65 -33.64
CA ASP A 697 28.59 -9.14 -32.65
C ASP A 697 29.80 -8.46 -33.32
N GLN A 698 30.35 -9.06 -34.37
CA GLN A 698 31.43 -8.47 -35.16
C GLN A 698 30.99 -7.18 -35.84
N ALA A 699 29.83 -7.18 -36.50
CA ALA A 699 29.29 -6.01 -37.17
C ALA A 699 28.95 -4.87 -36.18
N ALA A 700 28.41 -5.20 -35.01
CA ALA A 700 28.02 -4.26 -33.96
C ALA A 700 29.20 -3.47 -33.40
N ARG A 701 30.41 -4.05 -33.37
CA ARG A 701 31.64 -3.33 -32.98
C ARG A 701 31.90 -2.11 -33.87
N THR A 702 31.66 -2.27 -35.18
CA THR A 702 31.83 -1.22 -36.20
C THR A 702 30.63 -0.30 -36.36
N TRP A 703 29.53 -0.55 -35.65
CA TRP A 703 28.33 0.28 -35.69
C TRP A 703 28.60 1.68 -35.13
N THR A 704 28.10 2.70 -35.82
CA THR A 704 28.11 4.10 -35.38
C THR A 704 26.68 4.60 -35.27
N SER A 705 26.28 5.08 -34.09
CA SER A 705 24.94 5.62 -33.84
C SER A 705 24.58 6.87 -34.65
N LYS A 706 25.53 7.47 -35.37
CA LYS A 706 25.30 8.60 -36.29
C LYS A 706 24.33 8.28 -37.44
N SER A 707 24.06 7.00 -37.70
CA SER A 707 23.06 6.55 -38.68
C SER A 707 21.62 6.63 -38.17
N LEU A 708 21.41 6.83 -36.87
CA LEU A 708 20.10 6.96 -36.24
C LEU A 708 19.84 8.42 -35.91
N ASP A 709 18.64 8.90 -36.22
CA ASP A 709 18.22 10.23 -35.83
C ASP A 709 18.07 10.29 -34.30
N THR A 710 18.56 11.35 -33.67
CA THR A 710 18.44 11.51 -32.21
C THR A 710 17.00 11.80 -31.84
N MET A 711 16.33 10.82 -31.23
CA MET A 711 15.01 11.01 -30.63
C MET A 711 15.11 11.70 -29.27
N PRO A 712 14.03 12.36 -28.80
CA PRO A 712 13.95 12.84 -27.42
C PRO A 712 14.11 11.68 -26.44
N ASP A 713 14.76 11.95 -25.29
CA ASP A 713 14.88 10.95 -24.24
C ASP A 713 13.49 10.54 -23.74
N LEU A 714 13.25 9.24 -23.72
CA LEU A 714 11.97 8.66 -23.37
C LEU A 714 11.89 8.52 -21.85
N LYS A 715 11.37 9.55 -21.17
CA LYS A 715 11.26 9.62 -19.71
C LYS A 715 9.85 9.93 -19.24
N PHE A 716 9.45 9.20 -18.21
CA PHE A 716 8.14 9.27 -17.56
C PHE A 716 8.31 9.44 -16.07
N GLN A 717 7.53 10.35 -15.51
CA GLN A 717 7.50 10.64 -14.09
C GLN A 717 6.14 10.31 -13.52
N TYR A 718 6.14 9.75 -12.31
CA TYR A 718 4.94 9.63 -11.51
C TYR A 718 4.54 11.00 -10.97
N GLU A 719 3.27 11.34 -11.15
CA GLU A 719 2.62 12.48 -10.56
C GLU A 719 1.30 11.98 -9.98
N GLU A 720 1.08 12.22 -8.69
CA GLU A 720 -0.17 11.83 -8.03
C GLU A 720 -1.27 12.79 -8.46
N GLU A 721 -2.40 12.25 -8.91
CA GLU A 721 -3.50 13.04 -9.44
C GLU A 721 -4.38 13.67 -8.38
N GLN A 722 -5.13 14.70 -8.79
CA GLN A 722 -6.04 15.44 -7.92
C GLN A 722 -7.17 14.57 -7.34
N ASP A 723 -7.66 13.60 -8.11
CA ASP A 723 -8.72 12.66 -7.77
C ASP A 723 -8.21 11.32 -7.22
N SER A 724 -6.89 11.14 -7.06
CA SER A 724 -6.28 9.93 -6.48
C SER A 724 -6.88 9.52 -5.12
N ARG A 725 -7.47 10.47 -4.39
CA ARG A 725 -8.19 10.24 -3.13
C ARG A 725 -9.43 9.36 -3.30
N GLU A 726 -10.08 9.37 -4.46
CA GLU A 726 -11.20 8.47 -4.78
C GLU A 726 -10.77 7.01 -4.78
N PHE A 727 -9.49 6.73 -5.04
CA PHE A 727 -8.91 5.40 -4.86
C PHE A 727 -8.41 5.19 -3.42
N PHE A 728 -7.54 6.07 -2.92
CA PHE A 728 -6.82 5.82 -1.66
C PHE A 728 -7.70 5.88 -0.42
N VAL A 729 -8.71 6.75 -0.36
CA VAL A 729 -9.58 6.86 0.83
C VAL A 729 -10.43 5.59 0.99
N PRO A 730 -11.20 5.12 -0.01
CA PRO A 730 -11.90 3.84 0.08
C PRO A 730 -10.97 2.66 0.32
N TYR A 731 -9.79 2.64 -0.32
CA TYR A 731 -8.83 1.54 -0.14
C TYR A 731 -8.33 1.45 1.32
N VAL A 732 -7.96 2.56 1.95
CA VAL A 732 -7.56 2.59 3.37
C VAL A 732 -8.73 2.18 4.27
N TRP A 733 -9.94 2.64 4.00
CA TRP A 733 -11.12 2.21 4.78
C TRP A 733 -11.44 0.72 4.59
N ALA A 734 -11.20 0.13 3.42
CA ALA A 734 -11.34 -1.30 3.19
C ALA A 734 -10.32 -2.10 4.04
N LEU A 735 -9.08 -1.61 4.13
CA LEU A 735 -8.06 -2.20 5.01
C LEU A 735 -8.48 -2.11 6.48
N ILE A 736 -8.96 -0.94 6.92
CA ILE A 736 -9.47 -0.73 8.29
C ILE A 736 -10.66 -1.63 8.59
N HIS A 737 -11.63 -1.71 7.68
CA HIS A 737 -12.82 -2.56 7.81
C HIS A 737 -12.45 -4.03 8.01
N ARG A 738 -11.47 -4.52 7.23
CA ARG A 738 -10.97 -5.90 7.29
C ARG A 738 -10.10 -6.20 8.52
N ARG A 739 -9.33 -5.22 9.01
CA ARG A 739 -8.23 -5.46 9.98
C ARG A 739 -8.43 -4.85 11.35
N ALA A 740 -9.18 -3.76 11.48
CA ALA A 740 -9.29 -3.02 12.73
C ALA A 740 -10.02 -3.77 13.85
N PHE A 741 -10.55 -4.98 13.61
CA PHE A 741 -11.39 -5.71 14.60
C PHE A 741 -12.41 -4.76 15.25
N ILE A 742 -13.12 -4.01 14.42
CA ILE A 742 -14.30 -3.24 14.78
C ILE A 742 -15.36 -3.66 13.77
N TYR A 743 -16.50 -4.14 14.25
CA TYR A 743 -17.54 -4.64 13.36
C TYR A 743 -18.33 -3.48 12.74
N TRP A 744 -18.29 -3.28 11.43
CA TRP A 744 -19.23 -2.39 10.73
C TRP A 744 -20.09 -3.20 9.77
N THR A 745 -21.39 -2.90 9.74
CA THR A 745 -22.32 -3.46 8.77
C THR A 745 -21.97 -2.99 7.36
N GLU A 746 -21.88 -3.91 6.41
CA GLU A 746 -21.50 -3.63 5.02
C GLU A 746 -22.46 -2.63 4.37
N GLU A 747 -23.75 -2.68 4.71
CA GLU A 747 -24.78 -1.81 4.15
C GLU A 747 -24.57 -0.32 4.48
N LYS A 748 -23.88 -0.03 5.58
CA LYS A 748 -23.62 1.34 6.07
C LYS A 748 -22.23 1.85 5.69
N ALA A 749 -21.38 1.02 5.10
CA ALA A 749 -20.05 1.42 4.64
C ALA A 749 -20.14 2.02 3.22
N HIS A 750 -20.87 3.14 3.10
CA HIS A 750 -21.20 3.74 1.80
C HIS A 750 -19.96 4.07 0.96
N ILE A 751 -18.87 4.52 1.58
CA ILE A 751 -17.62 4.85 0.87
C ILE A 751 -16.94 3.62 0.24
N LEU A 752 -17.30 2.41 0.69
CA LEU A 752 -16.75 1.15 0.18
C LEU A 752 -17.59 0.55 -0.96
N GLN A 753 -18.79 1.06 -1.23
CA GLN A 753 -19.68 0.48 -2.23
C GLN A 753 -19.05 0.45 -3.62
N GLU A 754 -18.49 1.57 -4.07
CA GLU A 754 -17.79 1.66 -5.36
C GLU A 754 -16.55 0.76 -5.39
N TYR A 755 -15.78 0.75 -4.29
CA TYR A 755 -14.60 -0.11 -4.16
C TYR A 755 -14.93 -1.61 -4.26
N TRP A 756 -16.00 -2.08 -3.63
CA TRP A 756 -16.46 -3.48 -3.72
C TRP A 756 -16.98 -3.84 -5.12
N GLN A 757 -17.60 -2.89 -5.81
CA GLN A 757 -18.08 -3.11 -7.19
C GLN A 757 -16.89 -3.31 -8.13
N MET A 758 -15.82 -2.55 -7.92
CA MET A 758 -14.63 -2.55 -8.77
C MET A 758 -13.68 -3.72 -8.48
N SER A 759 -13.52 -4.09 -7.21
CA SER A 759 -12.66 -5.22 -6.80
C SER A 759 -13.24 -6.59 -7.14
N GLY A 760 -14.50 -6.66 -7.59
CA GLY A 760 -15.22 -7.91 -7.86
C GLY A 760 -15.69 -8.62 -6.59
N GLU A 761 -15.55 -7.99 -5.41
CA GLU A 761 -15.98 -8.56 -4.13
C GLU A 761 -17.52 -8.61 -4.01
N LEU A 762 -18.25 -7.81 -4.78
CA LEU A 762 -19.72 -7.78 -4.77
C LEU A 762 -20.41 -8.97 -5.45
N GLU A 763 -19.86 -9.53 -6.53
CA GLU A 763 -20.45 -10.70 -7.22
C GLU A 763 -20.46 -11.94 -6.30
N ASP A 764 -19.45 -12.10 -5.45
CA ASP A 764 -19.38 -13.18 -4.47
C ASP A 764 -20.39 -12.99 -3.33
N ILE A 765 -20.71 -11.74 -2.96
CA ILE A 765 -21.68 -11.42 -1.90
C ILE A 765 -23.13 -11.65 -2.37
N GLU A 766 -23.49 -11.21 -3.59
CA GLU A 766 -24.83 -11.43 -4.16
C GLU A 766 -25.10 -12.93 -4.40
N MET A 767 -24.13 -13.71 -4.90
CA MET A 767 -24.30 -15.15 -5.05
C MET A 767 -24.46 -15.91 -3.72
N ILE A 768 -23.84 -15.42 -2.64
CA ILE A 768 -24.01 -15.99 -1.28
C ILE A 768 -25.39 -15.63 -0.70
N SER A 769 -25.87 -14.41 -0.97
CA SER A 769 -27.21 -13.92 -0.62
C SER A 769 -28.31 -14.75 -1.30
N GLU A 770 -28.23 -14.94 -2.63
CA GLU A 770 -29.21 -15.70 -3.40
C GLU A 770 -29.25 -17.19 -3.01
N ARG A 771 -28.09 -17.78 -2.67
CA ARG A 771 -28.04 -19.15 -2.12
C ARG A 771 -28.73 -19.28 -0.76
N LYS A 772 -28.72 -18.24 0.08
CA LYS A 772 -29.42 -18.23 1.37
C LYS A 772 -30.94 -18.10 1.20
N GLU A 773 -31.41 -17.28 0.26
CA GLU A 773 -32.85 -17.21 -0.07
C GLU A 773 -33.38 -18.54 -0.64
N HIS A 774 -32.58 -19.24 -1.46
CA HIS A 774 -32.96 -20.55 -2.00
C HIS A 774 -32.96 -21.67 -0.94
N LEU A 775 -32.09 -21.61 0.08
CA LEU A 775 -32.12 -22.55 1.20
C LEU A 775 -33.23 -22.24 2.21
N GLY A 776 -33.61 -20.96 2.38
CA GLY A 776 -34.68 -20.53 3.29
C GLY A 776 -36.09 -20.79 2.77
N ARG A 777 -36.28 -21.02 1.46
CA ARG A 777 -37.58 -21.38 0.86
C ARG A 777 -37.86 -22.89 0.85
N ASN A 778 -36.91 -23.73 1.28
CA ASN A 778 -37.02 -25.19 1.30
C ASN A 778 -36.96 -25.79 2.72
N THR A 779 -37.23 -25.01 3.77
CA THR A 779 -37.45 -25.50 5.14
C THR A 779 -38.85 -25.18 5.63
#